data_AF-A0A1B6BCF1-F1
#
_entry.id   AF-A0A1B6BCF1-F1
#
_cell.length_a   1.000
_cell.length_b   1.000
_cell.length_c   1.000
_cell.angle_alpha   90.00
_cell.angle_beta   90.00
_cell.angle_gamma   90.00
#
_symmetry.space_group_name_H-M   'P 1'
#
loop_
_entity.id
_entity.type
_entity.pdbx_description
1 polymer ?
#
loop_
_entity_poly.entity_id
_entity_poly.type
_entity_poly.pdbx_seq_one_letter_code
_entity_poly.pdbx_strand_id
1 'polypeptide(L)'
;MKAKIKSMFKVVIVLQIVSMMIFGSFLSQPLFAASEGIHVVENEVFDRVTLMSASEGRILFSDDAGYGYLDYEGHIVIPAQFEEAEAFNSGIARVTTAEGVAYIDSLGKTVFTLKALATELDVNIEDFYIYEFSNGLAMVDNYESIGYINTTGKMVIPFGTYYDGNVFGNPLALVYNDDYDHFFIKADGSKAFETKADYDYYAFSSGRAVVYDSASSQYGYVDELGKLVVPFTLDDAFDYIGDIAIFEEDGRYGVLNKKGTVIIKPTFKSAQISDDGYLIGDDGFFTMILSDQMKPIGKFLSDLNPDFYENLYVEDEGIHYVFKDFSGNALTTCTEYAYLGDHIFSVDGGKIIDTHDVKANPTQANAFNVNVDYDFKFVDNTGKVVLDLSDYDSVEPFSEGRAVVEKDGKYGYIDKTGTVVISIQYESAGNFSAGKASVYHNDNSYTLDLNGNIISDEDDYGNGNSNPAFYTISKEGDGYVGIASTETDQIVLQPKYSSIEDMGNDVFLLESDGLYGYYDAQKNRLVDPAYEDMAIFPTDNVIIAESKAHLYGMTDLSGNVLVESKYEYISALDNGLYEISDENQLSGVVDHKGNVIVDAAYDYVEAYVTDQVLVLGLEKGIVYSTLIYDMKRKTVINRNLSGYPMALGDHSVVLESEDGEVNVVGFNGNVIYRTTDVFVETYGDYHQFMDEHDVYYIVDKAGKTYLENNTFDDLYLPVDSDHMIFMEADKFGIVALDGTVKTKALYSQVSYLNDGVMAVLDNGQFGYIHVDGQYIVKLGEYDYLYNFTDGLGLVIKVND
;
A
#
# COMPACT_ATOMS: atom_id res chain seq x y z
N MET A 1 -6.26 7.72 31.48
CA MET A 1 -5.76 8.87 30.72
C MET A 1 -4.47 8.53 29.96
N LYS A 2 -3.38 8.10 30.62
CA LYS A 2 -2.14 7.70 29.93
C LYS A 2 -2.26 6.50 28.97
N ALA A 3 -3.17 5.54 29.21
CA ALA A 3 -3.45 4.45 28.27
C ALA A 3 -4.35 4.84 27.08
N LYS A 4 -5.06 5.99 27.17
CA LYS A 4 -5.95 6.51 26.11
C LYS A 4 -5.23 7.42 25.11
N ILE A 5 -4.01 7.86 25.46
CA ILE A 5 -3.14 8.67 24.58
C ILE A 5 -2.24 7.75 23.74
N LYS A 6 -1.84 6.58 24.27
CA LYS A 6 -1.08 5.55 23.52
C LYS A 6 -1.81 4.92 22.34
N SER A 7 -3.15 4.85 22.36
CA SER A 7 -3.93 4.32 21.23
C SER A 7 -4.30 5.36 20.18
N MET A 8 -4.13 6.67 20.48
CA MET A 8 -4.33 7.74 19.48
C MET A 8 -3.10 7.92 18.59
N PHE A 9 -1.88 7.66 19.08
CA PHE A 9 -0.65 7.86 18.31
C PHE A 9 -0.37 6.77 17.26
N LYS A 10 -0.69 5.49 17.52
CA LYS A 10 -0.57 4.43 16.50
C LYS A 10 -1.55 4.59 15.33
N VAL A 11 -2.67 5.29 15.52
CA VAL A 11 -3.68 5.54 14.48
C VAL A 11 -3.29 6.72 13.57
N VAL A 12 -2.45 7.65 14.04
CA VAL A 12 -1.98 8.80 13.24
C VAL A 12 -0.83 8.41 12.31
N ILE A 13 0.05 7.49 12.72
CA ILE A 13 1.21 7.04 11.91
C ILE A 13 0.77 6.16 10.71
N VAL A 14 -0.28 5.34 10.88
CA VAL A 14 -0.84 4.52 9.78
C VAL A 14 -1.64 5.36 8.77
N LEU A 15 -2.11 6.55 9.17
CA LEU A 15 -2.77 7.50 8.28
C LEU A 15 -1.79 8.32 7.40
N GLN A 16 -0.50 8.35 7.72
CA GLN A 16 0.49 9.14 6.97
C GLN A 16 1.13 8.41 5.77
N ILE A 17 1.22 7.07 5.78
CA ILE A 17 1.76 6.33 4.61
C ILE A 17 0.76 6.36 3.43
N VAL A 18 -0.53 6.53 3.69
CA VAL A 18 -1.57 6.59 2.64
C VAL A 18 -1.73 8.00 2.04
N SER A 19 -1.22 9.06 2.70
CA SER A 19 -1.25 10.41 2.14
C SER A 19 -0.02 10.76 1.30
N MET A 20 1.10 10.03 1.44
CA MET A 20 2.32 10.27 0.64
C MET A 20 2.34 9.51 -0.70
N MET A 21 1.46 8.52 -0.91
CA MET A 21 1.35 7.84 -2.22
C MET A 21 0.56 8.64 -3.28
N ILE A 22 0.04 9.83 -2.97
CA ILE A 22 -0.84 10.59 -3.87
C ILE A 22 -0.09 11.63 -4.74
N PHE A 23 1.23 11.80 -4.61
CA PHE A 23 1.97 12.81 -5.40
C PHE A 23 2.95 12.25 -6.45
N GLY A 24 2.90 10.95 -6.76
CA GLY A 24 3.88 10.28 -7.60
C GLY A 24 3.34 9.53 -8.83
N SER A 25 2.19 9.89 -9.40
CA SER A 25 1.65 9.11 -10.54
C SER A 25 0.81 9.92 -11.52
N PHE A 26 1.46 10.64 -12.44
CA PHE A 26 0.97 11.00 -13.79
C PHE A 26 2.22 11.45 -14.60
N LEU A 27 2.68 10.91 -15.73
CA LEU A 27 2.33 9.79 -16.62
C LEU A 27 3.61 9.41 -17.41
N SER A 28 4.09 8.16 -17.27
CA SER A 28 4.60 7.29 -18.35
C SER A 28 4.77 5.89 -17.72
N GLN A 29 4.23 4.85 -18.35
CA GLN A 29 4.44 3.43 -18.00
C GLN A 29 4.59 2.64 -19.31
N PRO A 30 5.23 1.45 -19.33
CA PRO A 30 5.73 0.66 -18.19
C PRO A 30 7.23 0.33 -18.30
N LEU A 31 7.93 0.24 -17.17
CA LEU A 31 9.09 -0.65 -17.04
C LEU A 31 9.31 -0.94 -15.55
N PHE A 32 9.27 -2.23 -15.20
CA PHE A 32 9.57 -2.85 -13.91
C PHE A 32 10.22 -1.92 -12.87
N ALA A 33 9.40 -1.47 -11.91
CA ALA A 33 9.91 -0.92 -10.67
C ALA A 33 10.29 -2.09 -9.77
N ALA A 34 11.59 -2.27 -9.55
CA ALA A 34 12.13 -2.97 -8.41
C ALA A 34 11.52 -2.34 -7.14
N SER A 35 10.90 -3.20 -6.34
CA SER A 35 10.19 -2.85 -5.12
C SER A 35 11.15 -2.32 -4.05
N GLU A 36 11.05 -1.03 -3.72
CA GLU A 36 11.46 -0.56 -2.40
C GLU A 36 10.46 -1.06 -1.35
N GLY A 37 10.85 -2.10 -0.62
CA GLY A 37 10.67 -2.17 0.82
C GLY A 37 9.24 -2.16 1.36
N ILE A 38 8.33 -2.97 0.81
CA ILE A 38 7.45 -3.70 1.72
C ILE A 38 8.35 -4.76 2.35
N HIS A 39 8.61 -4.66 3.65
CA HIS A 39 9.05 -5.82 4.41
C HIS A 39 7.96 -6.89 4.25
N VAL A 40 8.15 -7.77 3.28
CA VAL A 40 7.62 -9.12 3.37
C VAL A 40 8.36 -9.70 4.56
N VAL A 41 7.71 -9.66 5.71
CA VAL A 41 7.97 -10.66 6.73
C VAL A 41 7.69 -11.96 6.00
N GLU A 42 8.73 -12.67 5.56
CA GLU A 42 8.63 -14.07 5.15
C GLU A 42 8.22 -14.85 6.40
N ASN A 43 6.93 -14.77 6.71
CA ASN A 43 6.29 -15.65 7.65
C ASN A 43 5.98 -16.89 6.83
N GLU A 44 6.74 -17.97 7.02
CA GLU A 44 6.50 -19.32 6.46
C GLU A 44 5.06 -19.84 6.66
N VAL A 45 4.23 -19.09 7.41
CA VAL A 45 2.79 -19.31 7.59
C VAL A 45 2.00 -19.16 6.27
N PHE A 46 2.36 -18.25 5.37
CA PHE A 46 1.49 -17.90 4.23
C PHE A 46 1.49 -18.91 3.07
N ASP A 47 2.49 -19.78 2.96
CA ASP A 47 2.54 -20.80 1.89
C ASP A 47 1.59 -21.99 2.11
N ARG A 48 0.90 -22.05 3.27
CA ARG A 48 0.04 -23.20 3.65
C ARG A 48 -1.33 -22.83 4.20
N VAL A 49 -1.70 -21.55 4.24
CA VAL A 49 -2.97 -21.08 4.81
C VAL A 49 -3.81 -20.34 3.76
N THR A 50 -5.12 -20.59 3.74
CA THR A 50 -6.08 -19.79 2.98
C THR A 50 -6.70 -18.75 3.90
N LEU A 51 -6.46 -17.47 3.63
CA LEU A 51 -7.08 -16.35 4.34
C LEU A 51 -8.55 -16.19 3.90
N MET A 52 -9.38 -15.75 4.83
CA MET A 52 -10.83 -15.59 4.61
C MET A 52 -11.26 -14.18 5.02
N SER A 53 -12.13 -14.05 6.01
CA SER A 53 -12.66 -12.76 6.47
C SER A 53 -11.79 -12.15 7.56
N ALA A 54 -11.65 -10.82 7.52
CA ALA A 54 -10.99 -10.02 8.54
C ALA A 54 -12.02 -9.19 9.31
N SER A 55 -12.01 -9.27 10.63
CA SER A 55 -12.89 -8.48 11.50
C SER A 55 -12.29 -8.28 12.88
N GLU A 56 -12.52 -7.11 13.49
CA GLU A 56 -12.13 -6.79 14.87
C GLU A 56 -10.66 -7.05 15.25
N GLY A 57 -9.73 -6.87 14.30
CA GLY A 57 -8.29 -7.11 14.56
C GLY A 57 -7.90 -8.59 14.47
N ARG A 58 -8.72 -9.42 13.82
CA ARG A 58 -8.45 -10.84 13.57
C ARG A 58 -8.71 -11.17 12.10
N ILE A 59 -7.88 -12.05 11.54
CA ILE A 59 -8.06 -12.61 10.20
C ILE A 59 -8.33 -14.09 10.36
N LEU A 60 -9.49 -14.55 9.90
CA LEU A 60 -9.81 -15.96 9.81
C LEU A 60 -8.94 -16.61 8.73
N PHE A 61 -8.29 -17.72 9.07
CA PHE A 61 -7.56 -18.53 8.10
C PHE A 61 -7.93 -20.00 8.22
N SER A 62 -7.65 -20.76 7.18
CA SER A 62 -7.76 -22.22 7.17
C SER A 62 -6.49 -22.88 6.65
N ASP A 63 -6.16 -24.05 7.18
CA ASP A 63 -5.07 -24.92 6.72
C ASP A 63 -5.50 -26.41 6.79
N ASP A 64 -4.55 -27.34 6.56
CA ASP A 64 -4.80 -28.78 6.64
C ASP A 64 -5.31 -29.27 8.02
N ALA A 65 -5.09 -28.49 9.09
CA ALA A 65 -5.54 -28.79 10.45
C ALA A 65 -6.91 -28.19 10.79
N GLY A 66 -7.45 -27.28 9.96
CA GLY A 66 -8.77 -26.67 10.13
C GLY A 66 -8.70 -25.15 10.11
N TYR A 67 -9.57 -24.49 10.87
CA TYR A 67 -9.65 -23.03 10.93
C TYR A 67 -8.96 -22.45 12.18
N GLY A 68 -8.31 -21.30 12.01
CA GLY A 68 -7.60 -20.53 13.04
C GLY A 68 -7.71 -19.02 12.83
N TYR A 69 -7.01 -18.22 13.64
CA TYR A 69 -7.04 -16.76 13.54
C TYR A 69 -5.65 -16.13 13.67
N LEU A 70 -5.36 -15.18 12.77
CA LEU A 70 -4.16 -14.35 12.78
C LEU A 70 -4.51 -12.95 13.30
N ASP A 71 -3.51 -12.19 13.75
CA ASP A 71 -3.63 -10.73 13.87
C ASP A 71 -3.31 -10.04 12.52
N TYR A 72 -3.47 -8.71 12.47
CA TYR A 72 -3.19 -7.93 11.26
C TYR A 72 -1.68 -7.77 10.96
N GLU A 73 -0.82 -8.21 11.86
CA GLU A 73 0.63 -8.28 11.65
C GLU A 73 1.06 -9.66 11.11
N GLY A 74 0.09 -10.59 10.93
CA GLY A 74 0.31 -11.92 10.38
C GLY A 74 0.71 -12.98 11.41
N HIS A 75 0.66 -12.69 12.72
CA HIS A 75 0.96 -13.67 13.75
C HIS A 75 -0.25 -14.56 14.04
N ILE A 76 -0.03 -15.87 14.21
CA ILE A 76 -1.08 -16.81 14.63
C ILE A 76 -1.45 -16.51 16.09
N VAL A 77 -2.64 -15.95 16.31
CA VAL A 77 -3.21 -15.71 17.64
C VAL A 77 -3.91 -16.95 18.16
N ILE A 78 -4.62 -17.65 17.28
CA ILE A 78 -5.33 -18.89 17.58
C ILE A 78 -4.93 -19.91 16.51
N PRO A 79 -4.14 -20.95 16.85
CA PRO A 79 -3.74 -21.98 15.89
C PRO A 79 -4.95 -22.67 15.27
N ALA A 80 -4.79 -23.11 14.02
CA ALA A 80 -5.80 -23.89 13.32
C ALA A 80 -6.14 -25.16 14.10
N GLN A 81 -7.40 -25.26 14.52
CA GLN A 81 -7.88 -26.35 15.37
C GLN A 81 -9.40 -26.57 15.28
N PHE A 82 -10.13 -25.69 14.59
CA PHE A 82 -11.59 -25.75 14.48
C PHE A 82 -12.03 -26.41 13.19
N GLU A 83 -13.14 -27.14 13.23
CA GLU A 83 -13.74 -27.77 12.04
C GLU A 83 -14.40 -26.72 11.13
N GLU A 84 -14.99 -25.69 11.73
CA GLU A 84 -15.54 -24.50 11.07
C GLU A 84 -15.34 -23.29 11.99
N ALA A 85 -15.24 -22.09 11.43
CA ALA A 85 -15.11 -20.85 12.18
C ALA A 85 -15.68 -19.66 11.40
N GLU A 86 -16.21 -18.68 12.12
CA GLU A 86 -16.74 -17.42 11.59
C GLU A 86 -15.87 -16.24 12.05
N ALA A 87 -16.01 -15.08 11.38
CA ALA A 87 -15.29 -13.88 11.78
C ALA A 87 -15.67 -13.42 13.20
N PHE A 88 -14.74 -12.73 13.86
CA PHE A 88 -15.04 -12.08 15.15
C PHE A 88 -16.07 -10.97 14.96
N ASN A 89 -17.12 -11.00 15.78
CA ASN A 89 -18.12 -9.94 15.85
C ASN A 89 -18.54 -9.72 17.31
N SER A 90 -18.47 -8.47 17.75
CA SER A 90 -18.70 -8.04 19.12
C SER A 90 -17.74 -8.70 20.14
N GLY A 91 -16.50 -8.96 19.74
CA GLY A 91 -15.42 -9.51 20.56
C GLY A 91 -15.45 -11.03 20.75
N ILE A 92 -16.34 -11.74 20.07
CA ILE A 92 -16.45 -13.20 20.09
C ILE A 92 -16.61 -13.77 18.68
N ALA A 93 -16.28 -15.04 18.50
CA ALA A 93 -16.47 -15.76 17.24
C ALA A 93 -17.14 -17.11 17.46
N ARG A 94 -17.97 -17.53 16.50
CA ARG A 94 -18.59 -18.86 16.47
C ARG A 94 -17.61 -19.85 15.84
N VAL A 95 -17.40 -20.99 16.50
CA VAL A 95 -16.51 -22.07 16.03
C VAL A 95 -17.15 -23.43 16.24
N THR A 96 -16.83 -24.38 15.36
CA THR A 96 -17.21 -25.79 15.49
C THR A 96 -16.02 -26.59 16.00
N THR A 97 -16.21 -27.29 17.11
CA THR A 97 -15.21 -28.19 17.71
C THR A 97 -15.73 -29.63 17.66
N ALA A 98 -14.87 -30.61 17.96
CA ALA A 98 -15.28 -32.01 18.13
C ALA A 98 -16.37 -32.23 19.20
N GLU A 99 -16.55 -31.28 20.13
CA GLU A 99 -17.59 -31.33 21.16
C GLU A 99 -18.89 -30.59 20.77
N GLY A 100 -18.91 -29.96 19.59
CA GLY A 100 -20.01 -29.17 19.03
C GLY A 100 -19.67 -27.68 18.90
N VAL A 101 -20.70 -26.88 18.64
CA VAL A 101 -20.58 -25.42 18.42
C VAL A 101 -20.26 -24.69 19.72
N ALA A 102 -19.26 -23.80 19.65
CA ALA A 102 -18.81 -22.96 20.75
C ALA A 102 -18.64 -21.50 20.31
N TYR A 103 -18.65 -20.59 21.28
CA TYR A 103 -18.30 -19.19 21.10
C TYR A 103 -17.01 -18.91 21.87
N ILE A 104 -16.03 -18.33 21.20
CA ILE A 104 -14.69 -18.08 21.75
C ILE A 104 -14.40 -16.58 21.84
N ASP A 105 -13.56 -16.18 22.79
CA ASP A 105 -13.00 -14.82 22.84
C ASP A 105 -11.81 -14.66 21.88
N SER A 106 -11.29 -13.44 21.77
CA SER A 106 -10.19 -13.09 20.86
C SER A 106 -8.83 -13.75 21.16
N LEU A 107 -8.75 -14.54 22.24
CA LEU A 107 -7.61 -15.37 22.62
C LEU A 107 -7.90 -16.88 22.44
N GLY A 108 -9.04 -17.23 21.83
CA GLY A 108 -9.44 -18.61 21.55
C GLY A 108 -10.07 -19.34 22.75
N LYS A 109 -10.34 -18.63 23.85
CA LYS A 109 -10.93 -19.26 25.03
C LYS A 109 -12.44 -19.34 24.88
N THR A 110 -13.00 -20.53 25.10
CA THR A 110 -14.45 -20.74 25.10
C THR A 110 -15.13 -19.87 26.15
N VAL A 111 -16.07 -19.04 25.70
CA VAL A 111 -16.97 -18.23 26.52
C VAL A 111 -18.17 -19.07 26.93
N PHE A 112 -18.86 -19.67 25.96
CA PHE A 112 -19.94 -20.64 26.18
C PHE A 112 -20.05 -21.62 25.00
N THR A 113 -20.74 -22.73 25.20
CA THR A 113 -21.08 -23.68 24.13
C THR A 113 -22.57 -23.63 23.83
N LEU A 114 -22.94 -23.89 22.57
CA LEU A 114 -24.34 -23.93 22.16
C LEU A 114 -25.13 -24.93 22.99
N LYS A 115 -24.52 -26.08 23.29
CA LYS A 115 -25.09 -27.12 24.14
C LYS A 115 -25.30 -26.69 25.59
N ALA A 116 -24.33 -25.99 26.19
CA ALA A 116 -24.45 -25.48 27.55
C ALA A 116 -25.56 -24.43 27.63
N LEU A 117 -25.62 -23.53 26.64
CA LEU A 117 -26.64 -22.48 26.58
C LEU A 117 -28.04 -23.08 26.37
N ALA A 118 -28.22 -24.01 25.42
CA ALA A 118 -29.51 -24.67 25.21
C ALA A 118 -30.00 -25.40 26.48
N THR A 119 -29.09 -26.02 27.23
CA THR A 119 -29.41 -26.66 28.52
C THR A 119 -29.81 -25.63 29.58
N GLU A 120 -29.13 -24.48 29.66
CA GLU A 120 -29.46 -23.41 30.60
C GLU A 120 -30.83 -22.77 30.29
N LEU A 121 -31.16 -22.65 29.00
CA LEU A 121 -32.40 -22.04 28.53
C LEU A 121 -33.59 -23.02 28.47
N ASP A 122 -33.37 -24.31 28.76
CA ASP A 122 -34.37 -25.39 28.66
C ASP A 122 -35.02 -25.48 27.26
N VAL A 123 -34.20 -25.36 26.22
CA VAL A 123 -34.62 -25.41 24.81
C VAL A 123 -33.96 -26.60 24.10
N ASN A 124 -34.67 -27.15 23.11
CA ASN A 124 -34.11 -28.19 22.25
C ASN A 124 -33.06 -27.57 21.33
N ILE A 125 -31.84 -28.12 21.32
CA ILE A 125 -30.73 -27.59 20.52
C ILE A 125 -31.01 -27.65 19.01
N GLU A 126 -31.87 -28.57 18.55
CA GLU A 126 -32.27 -28.65 17.13
C GLU A 126 -33.28 -27.57 16.74
N ASP A 127 -33.98 -26.98 17.72
CA ASP A 127 -35.00 -25.95 17.53
C ASP A 127 -34.48 -24.58 18.04
N PHE A 128 -33.17 -24.36 17.97
CA PHE A 128 -32.51 -23.25 18.64
C PHE A 128 -31.43 -22.65 17.75
N TYR A 129 -31.64 -21.39 17.33
CA TYR A 129 -30.69 -20.69 16.48
C TYR A 129 -30.25 -19.38 17.14
N ILE A 130 -28.94 -19.12 17.07
CA ILE A 130 -28.34 -17.85 17.49
C ILE A 130 -27.92 -17.14 16.20
N TYR A 131 -28.51 -15.99 15.95
CA TYR A 131 -28.12 -15.12 14.85
C TYR A 131 -26.79 -14.42 15.16
N GLU A 132 -26.24 -13.74 14.17
CA GLU A 132 -25.01 -12.97 14.34
C GLU A 132 -25.09 -11.98 15.51
N PHE A 133 -23.96 -11.82 16.20
CA PHE A 133 -23.82 -10.75 17.17
C PHE A 133 -23.76 -9.43 16.43
N SER A 134 -24.43 -8.41 16.95
CA SER A 134 -24.28 -7.03 16.51
C SER A 134 -24.38 -6.13 17.73
N ASN A 135 -23.37 -5.27 17.90
CA ASN A 135 -23.26 -4.35 19.04
C ASN A 135 -23.35 -5.04 20.41
N GLY A 136 -22.76 -6.22 20.53
CA GLY A 136 -22.72 -6.97 21.79
C GLY A 136 -23.98 -7.78 22.12
N LEU A 137 -24.98 -7.83 21.23
CA LEU A 137 -26.17 -8.66 21.38
C LEU A 137 -26.37 -9.57 20.16
N ALA A 138 -26.85 -10.78 20.38
CA ALA A 138 -27.34 -11.67 19.33
C ALA A 138 -28.81 -12.00 19.58
N MET A 139 -29.59 -12.02 18.51
CA MET A 139 -30.95 -12.55 18.56
C MET A 139 -30.89 -14.08 18.67
N VAL A 140 -31.77 -14.64 19.48
CA VAL A 140 -31.92 -16.07 19.66
C VAL A 140 -33.38 -16.41 19.40
N ASP A 141 -33.60 -17.43 18.57
CA ASP A 141 -34.93 -17.87 18.15
C ASP A 141 -35.12 -19.33 18.57
N ASN A 142 -36.25 -19.60 19.22
CA ASN A 142 -36.65 -20.93 19.69
C ASN A 142 -37.91 -21.47 19.00
N TYR A 143 -38.27 -20.95 17.82
CA TYR A 143 -39.49 -21.21 17.03
C TYR A 143 -40.81 -20.71 17.64
N GLU A 144 -40.88 -20.48 18.96
CA GLU A 144 -42.08 -19.95 19.62
C GLU A 144 -42.01 -18.43 19.83
N SER A 145 -40.82 -17.91 20.08
CA SER A 145 -40.55 -16.50 20.37
C SER A 145 -39.08 -16.19 20.19
N ILE A 146 -38.74 -14.90 20.14
CA ILE A 146 -37.35 -14.46 20.12
C ILE A 146 -36.90 -13.95 21.50
N GLY A 147 -35.59 -14.00 21.71
CA GLY A 147 -34.90 -13.36 22.82
C GLY A 147 -33.54 -12.80 22.36
N TYR A 148 -32.82 -12.15 23.25
CA TYR A 148 -31.50 -11.59 22.94
C TYR A 148 -30.50 -11.94 24.04
N ILE A 149 -29.34 -12.45 23.64
CA ILE A 149 -28.21 -12.74 24.52
C ILE A 149 -27.11 -11.71 24.32
N ASN A 150 -26.32 -11.46 25.36
CA ASN A 150 -25.06 -10.74 25.21
C ASN A 150 -23.89 -11.68 24.88
N THR A 151 -22.73 -11.08 24.62
CA THR A 151 -21.48 -11.81 24.27
C THR A 151 -20.99 -12.77 25.36
N THR A 152 -21.56 -12.75 26.55
CA THR A 152 -21.29 -13.73 27.62
C THR A 152 -22.26 -14.93 27.62
N GLY A 153 -23.18 -14.98 26.66
CA GLY A 153 -24.24 -16.00 26.57
C GLY A 153 -25.43 -15.74 27.50
N LYS A 154 -25.50 -14.58 28.16
CA LYS A 154 -26.60 -14.28 29.10
C LYS A 154 -27.75 -13.60 28.40
N MET A 155 -28.96 -14.07 28.68
CA MET A 155 -30.19 -13.41 28.24
C MET A 155 -30.26 -11.98 28.79
N VAL A 156 -30.33 -11.02 27.88
CA VAL A 156 -30.63 -9.61 28.16
C VAL A 156 -32.13 -9.37 27.99
N ILE A 157 -32.73 -9.98 26.97
CA ILE A 157 -34.17 -9.93 26.70
C ILE A 157 -34.69 -11.38 26.62
N PRO A 158 -35.53 -11.83 27.56
CA PRO A 158 -35.97 -13.21 27.64
C PRO A 158 -36.98 -13.59 26.55
N PHE A 159 -37.06 -14.89 26.23
CA PHE A 159 -38.12 -15.48 25.42
C PHE A 159 -39.52 -15.16 25.93
N GLY A 160 -40.49 -15.17 25.03
CA GLY A 160 -41.89 -14.82 25.29
C GLY A 160 -42.15 -13.33 25.51
N THR A 161 -41.12 -12.47 25.34
CA THR A 161 -41.32 -11.01 25.34
C THR A 161 -41.82 -10.53 23.98
N TYR A 162 -41.28 -11.10 22.90
CA TYR A 162 -41.60 -10.77 21.51
C TYR A 162 -41.77 -12.06 20.72
N TYR A 163 -42.76 -12.08 19.83
CA TYR A 163 -43.05 -13.21 18.97
C TYR A 163 -42.01 -13.34 17.86
N ASP A 164 -41.61 -12.21 17.26
CA ASP A 164 -40.67 -12.16 16.12
C ASP A 164 -39.89 -10.83 16.14
N GLY A 165 -38.84 -10.70 15.31
CA GLY A 165 -38.05 -9.48 15.19
C GLY A 165 -36.77 -9.63 14.38
N ASN A 166 -35.93 -8.60 14.43
CA ASN A 166 -34.67 -8.52 13.70
C ASN A 166 -33.46 -8.43 14.65
N VAL A 167 -32.28 -8.77 14.14
CA VAL A 167 -31.02 -8.45 14.83
C VAL A 167 -30.89 -6.94 15.07
N PHE A 168 -30.09 -6.55 16.06
CA PHE A 168 -29.81 -5.13 16.33
C PHE A 168 -28.99 -4.52 15.18
N GLY A 169 -29.53 -3.53 14.48
CA GLY A 169 -28.82 -2.85 13.39
C GLY A 169 -28.24 -1.49 13.78
N ASN A 170 -27.80 -1.36 15.03
CA ASN A 170 -27.22 -0.16 15.64
C ASN A 170 -28.11 1.11 15.63
N PRO A 171 -28.66 1.58 16.76
CA PRO A 171 -28.68 0.97 18.11
C PRO A 171 -29.98 0.23 18.45
N LEU A 172 -30.91 0.09 17.49
CA LEU A 172 -32.26 -0.44 17.73
C LEU A 172 -32.53 -1.74 16.97
N ALA A 173 -33.48 -2.52 17.47
CA ALA A 173 -34.04 -3.68 16.78
C ALA A 173 -35.55 -3.50 16.60
N LEU A 174 -36.08 -3.92 15.45
CA LEU A 174 -37.51 -4.01 15.18
C LEU A 174 -38.03 -5.33 15.78
N VAL A 175 -39.12 -5.27 16.55
CA VAL A 175 -39.73 -6.44 17.17
C VAL A 175 -41.25 -6.40 17.05
N TYR A 176 -41.85 -7.59 17.08
CA TYR A 176 -43.29 -7.83 16.98
C TYR A 176 -43.82 -8.48 18.25
N ASN A 177 -44.93 -7.99 18.78
CA ASN A 177 -45.64 -8.65 19.86
C ASN A 177 -46.62 -9.72 19.32
N ASP A 178 -47.28 -10.44 20.24
CA ASP A 178 -48.26 -11.50 19.89
C ASP A 178 -49.49 -10.98 19.11
N ASP A 179 -49.79 -9.68 19.22
CA ASP A 179 -50.87 -9.01 18.50
C ASP A 179 -50.42 -8.54 17.09
N TYR A 180 -49.19 -8.84 16.69
CA TYR A 180 -48.51 -8.38 15.48
C TYR A 180 -48.27 -6.86 15.43
N ASP A 181 -48.37 -6.16 16.55
CA ASP A 181 -47.89 -4.79 16.66
C ASP A 181 -46.36 -4.79 16.67
N HIS A 182 -45.78 -4.00 15.79
CA HIS A 182 -44.35 -3.74 15.72
C HIS A 182 -43.92 -2.47 16.47
N PHE A 183 -42.69 -2.45 17.00
CA PHE A 183 -42.03 -1.26 17.52
C PHE A 183 -40.51 -1.47 17.60
N PHE A 184 -39.77 -0.39 17.80
CA PHE A 184 -38.32 -0.48 18.01
C PHE A 184 -37.97 -0.57 19.49
N ILE A 185 -36.97 -1.39 19.81
CA ILE A 185 -36.43 -1.57 21.16
C ILE A 185 -34.96 -1.20 21.23
N LYS A 186 -34.52 -0.79 22.42
CA LYS A 186 -33.12 -0.59 22.77
C LYS A 186 -32.50 -1.89 23.26
N ALA A 187 -31.17 -1.91 23.35
CA ALA A 187 -30.39 -3.05 23.85
C ALA A 187 -30.82 -3.57 25.23
N ASP A 188 -31.46 -2.75 26.07
CA ASP A 188 -32.00 -3.15 27.38
C ASP A 188 -33.44 -3.72 27.32
N GLY A 189 -34.01 -3.87 26.12
CA GLY A 189 -35.38 -4.31 25.89
C GLY A 189 -36.44 -3.22 26.11
N SER A 190 -36.04 -2.00 26.49
CA SER A 190 -36.99 -0.90 26.63
C SER A 190 -37.44 -0.41 25.25
N LYS A 191 -38.73 -0.09 25.13
CA LYS A 191 -39.31 0.47 23.91
C LYS A 191 -38.66 1.82 23.60
N ALA A 192 -38.13 1.97 22.38
CA ALA A 192 -37.54 3.21 21.88
C ALA A 192 -38.63 4.20 21.42
N PHE A 193 -39.46 3.78 20.46
CA PHE A 193 -40.62 4.54 19.99
C PHE A 193 -41.67 3.59 19.38
N GLU A 194 -42.92 4.06 19.33
CA GLU A 194 -44.02 3.37 18.62
C GLU A 194 -43.94 3.68 17.13
N THR A 195 -44.07 2.66 16.30
CA THR A 195 -44.28 2.82 14.86
C THR A 195 -45.72 3.27 14.60
N LYS A 196 -45.96 3.86 13.43
CA LYS A 196 -47.32 4.18 12.99
C LYS A 196 -47.89 3.02 12.20
N ALA A 197 -49.14 2.66 12.46
CA ALA A 197 -49.82 1.52 11.83
C ALA A 197 -49.97 1.63 10.31
N ASP A 198 -49.90 2.84 9.75
CA ASP A 198 -50.04 3.06 8.30
C ASP A 198 -48.72 2.94 7.53
N TYR A 199 -47.59 2.76 8.24
CA TYR A 199 -46.25 2.69 7.65
C TYR A 199 -45.64 1.31 7.87
N ASP A 200 -44.93 0.82 6.86
CA ASP A 200 -44.10 -0.39 6.96
C ASP A 200 -42.67 0.02 7.32
N TYR A 201 -42.18 -0.45 8.46
CA TYR A 201 -40.83 -0.17 8.95
C TYR A 201 -39.91 -1.35 8.68
N TYR A 202 -38.70 -1.05 8.23
CA TYR A 202 -37.64 -2.03 8.04
C TYR A 202 -36.68 -2.01 9.24
N ALA A 203 -35.75 -2.97 9.29
CA ALA A 203 -34.75 -3.04 10.35
C ALA A 203 -33.91 -1.75 10.40
N PHE A 204 -33.37 -1.43 11.58
CA PHE A 204 -32.33 -0.41 11.62
C PHE A 204 -31.10 -0.92 10.88
N SER A 205 -30.37 -0.01 10.25
CA SER A 205 -29.00 -0.22 9.84
C SER A 205 -28.24 1.10 9.99
N SER A 206 -27.05 1.05 10.59
CA SER A 206 -26.17 2.21 10.79
C SER A 206 -26.88 3.46 11.39
N GLY A 207 -27.86 3.29 12.28
CA GLY A 207 -28.56 4.40 12.95
C GLY A 207 -29.74 4.99 12.18
N ARG A 208 -30.21 4.35 11.10
CA ARG A 208 -31.39 4.75 10.33
C ARG A 208 -32.26 3.52 10.04
N ALA A 209 -33.56 3.72 9.83
CA ALA A 209 -34.44 2.69 9.31
C ALA A 209 -35.22 3.22 8.12
N VAL A 210 -35.35 2.39 7.08
CA VAL A 210 -36.25 2.64 5.95
C VAL A 210 -37.68 2.58 6.46
N VAL A 211 -38.53 3.50 5.98
CA VAL A 211 -39.96 3.49 6.25
C VAL A 211 -40.72 3.71 4.94
N TYR A 212 -41.72 2.88 4.69
CA TYR A 212 -42.58 2.96 3.51
C TYR A 212 -43.99 3.42 3.91
N ASP A 213 -44.53 4.42 3.22
CA ASP A 213 -45.90 4.89 3.40
C ASP A 213 -46.81 4.35 2.30
N SER A 214 -47.66 3.41 2.66
CA SER A 214 -48.62 2.78 1.75
C SER A 214 -49.59 3.77 1.08
N ALA A 215 -49.88 4.91 1.72
CA ALA A 215 -50.81 5.91 1.19
C ALA A 215 -50.21 6.75 0.05
N SER A 216 -48.93 7.11 0.15
CA SER A 216 -48.20 7.82 -0.90
C SER A 216 -47.50 6.88 -1.88
N SER A 217 -47.29 5.61 -1.50
CA SER A 217 -46.44 4.66 -2.20
C SER A 217 -45.00 5.17 -2.36
N GLN A 218 -44.49 5.82 -1.30
CA GLN A 218 -43.15 6.39 -1.28
C GLN A 218 -42.40 5.99 -0.01
N TYR A 219 -41.08 5.97 -0.11
CA TYR A 219 -40.15 5.66 0.96
C TYR A 219 -39.55 6.92 1.58
N GLY A 220 -39.11 6.77 2.83
CA GLY A 220 -38.37 7.75 3.59
C GLY A 220 -37.50 7.08 4.64
N TYR A 221 -36.91 7.87 5.52
CA TYR A 221 -36.04 7.36 6.59
C TYR A 221 -36.38 8.00 7.93
N VAL A 222 -36.32 7.20 8.99
CA VAL A 222 -36.43 7.65 10.38
C VAL A 222 -35.10 7.56 11.13
N ASP A 223 -34.90 8.47 12.07
CA ASP A 223 -33.81 8.37 13.05
C ASP A 223 -34.20 7.51 14.27
N GLU A 224 -33.27 7.36 15.21
CA GLU A 224 -33.42 6.60 16.46
C GLU A 224 -34.54 7.11 17.38
N LEU A 225 -35.05 8.32 17.14
CA LEU A 225 -36.18 8.90 17.87
C LEU A 225 -37.50 8.70 17.14
N GLY A 226 -37.50 7.99 16.00
CA GLY A 226 -38.66 7.80 15.13
C GLY A 226 -39.03 9.04 14.32
N LYS A 227 -38.14 10.04 14.24
CA LYS A 227 -38.39 11.25 13.47
C LYS A 227 -37.99 11.01 12.00
N LEU A 228 -38.89 11.37 11.08
CA LEU A 228 -38.58 11.42 9.65
C LEU A 228 -37.43 12.41 9.39
N VAL A 229 -36.29 11.88 8.97
CA VAL A 229 -35.11 12.65 8.53
C VAL A 229 -35.09 12.83 7.02
N VAL A 230 -35.64 11.86 6.28
CA VAL A 230 -35.94 11.97 4.85
C VAL A 230 -37.44 11.78 4.70
N PRO A 231 -38.18 12.77 4.15
CA PRO A 231 -39.63 12.67 3.97
C PRO A 231 -39.99 11.60 2.93
N PHE A 232 -41.25 11.14 2.94
CA PHE A 232 -41.81 10.24 1.92
C PHE A 232 -41.81 10.93 0.56
N THR A 233 -40.71 10.76 -0.16
CA THR A 233 -40.43 11.41 -1.44
C THR A 233 -39.68 10.49 -2.39
N LEU A 234 -39.18 9.36 -1.89
CA LEU A 234 -38.35 8.42 -2.64
C LEU A 234 -39.25 7.34 -3.25
N ASP A 235 -38.94 6.91 -4.46
CA ASP A 235 -39.64 5.81 -5.13
C ASP A 235 -39.18 4.45 -4.60
N ASP A 236 -37.91 4.35 -4.17
CA ASP A 236 -37.32 3.20 -3.47
C ASP A 236 -36.18 3.67 -2.54
N ALA A 237 -35.85 2.87 -1.53
CA ALA A 237 -34.87 3.22 -0.50
C ALA A 237 -34.17 1.97 0.06
N PHE A 238 -32.84 2.01 0.04
CA PHE A 238 -31.97 0.94 0.55
C PHE A 238 -31.61 1.22 2.00
N ASP A 239 -31.12 0.21 2.73
CA ASP A 239 -30.66 0.41 4.11
C ASP A 239 -29.46 1.38 4.18
N TYR A 240 -29.02 1.79 5.35
CA TYR A 240 -27.76 2.54 5.46
C TYR A 240 -26.57 1.61 5.63
N ILE A 241 -25.48 1.86 4.90
CA ILE A 241 -24.17 1.26 5.15
C ILE A 241 -23.23 2.40 5.54
N GLY A 242 -22.76 2.37 6.78
CA GLY A 242 -22.01 3.50 7.34
C GLY A 242 -22.82 4.77 7.33
N ASP A 243 -22.32 5.80 6.65
CA ASP A 243 -22.90 7.15 6.64
C ASP A 243 -23.82 7.45 5.43
N ILE A 244 -24.04 6.48 4.54
CA ILE A 244 -24.77 6.67 3.27
C ILE A 244 -25.82 5.59 2.98
N ALA A 245 -26.75 5.92 2.08
CA ALA A 245 -27.74 4.99 1.53
C ALA A 245 -28.06 5.32 0.06
N ILE A 246 -28.42 4.29 -0.71
CA ILE A 246 -28.97 4.45 -2.05
C ILE A 246 -30.47 4.72 -1.97
N PHE A 247 -30.97 5.59 -2.85
CA PHE A 247 -32.40 5.81 -3.05
C PHE A 247 -32.73 5.89 -4.54
N GLU A 248 -34.00 5.66 -4.88
CA GLU A 248 -34.55 5.87 -6.22
C GLU A 248 -35.49 7.08 -6.23
N GLU A 249 -35.40 7.91 -7.26
CA GLU A 249 -36.32 9.00 -7.56
C GLU A 249 -36.47 9.12 -9.09
N ASP A 250 -37.70 9.18 -9.58
CA ASP A 250 -38.05 9.28 -11.00
C ASP A 250 -37.44 8.16 -11.87
N GLY A 251 -37.36 6.94 -11.32
CA GLY A 251 -36.82 5.77 -12.03
C GLY A 251 -35.29 5.75 -12.12
N ARG A 252 -34.60 6.56 -11.30
CA ARG A 252 -33.14 6.62 -11.26
C ARG A 252 -32.61 6.59 -9.83
N TYR A 253 -31.47 5.93 -9.64
CA TYR A 253 -30.81 5.77 -8.36
C TYR A 253 -29.80 6.88 -8.09
N GLY A 254 -29.75 7.35 -6.84
CA GLY A 254 -28.82 8.34 -6.29
C GLY A 254 -28.35 7.94 -4.88
N VAL A 255 -27.54 8.79 -4.26
CA VAL A 255 -26.94 8.52 -2.93
C VAL A 255 -27.17 9.69 -1.99
N LEU A 256 -27.55 9.40 -0.76
CA LEU A 256 -27.75 10.38 0.31
C LEU A 256 -26.94 10.05 1.56
N ASN A 257 -26.62 11.07 2.36
CA ASN A 257 -25.99 10.89 3.68
C ASN A 257 -27.01 10.74 4.81
N LYS A 258 -26.54 10.40 6.02
CA LYS A 258 -27.35 10.28 7.25
C LYS A 258 -28.22 11.50 7.59
N LYS A 259 -27.90 12.69 7.08
CA LYS A 259 -28.72 13.89 7.28
C LYS A 259 -29.86 14.01 6.25
N GLY A 260 -29.97 13.06 5.32
CA GLY A 260 -30.89 13.10 4.20
C GLY A 260 -30.46 14.04 3.09
N THR A 261 -29.20 14.48 3.07
CA THR A 261 -28.68 15.33 1.99
C THR A 261 -28.25 14.46 0.83
N VAL A 262 -28.79 14.73 -0.36
CA VAL A 262 -28.36 14.07 -1.60
C VAL A 262 -26.91 14.45 -1.88
N ILE A 263 -26.02 13.45 -1.84
CA ILE A 263 -24.61 13.59 -2.20
C ILE A 263 -24.46 13.36 -3.71
N ILE A 264 -25.12 12.32 -4.23
CA ILE A 264 -25.14 11.98 -5.65
C ILE A 264 -26.58 12.05 -6.14
N LYS A 265 -26.82 12.85 -7.17
CA LYS A 265 -28.16 13.03 -7.74
C LYS A 265 -28.64 11.75 -8.43
N PRO A 266 -29.96 11.47 -8.41
CA PRO A 266 -30.53 10.29 -9.03
C PRO A 266 -30.31 10.32 -10.54
N THR A 267 -29.33 9.54 -11.00
CA THR A 267 -28.86 9.55 -12.40
C THR A 267 -28.64 8.15 -12.97
N PHE A 268 -28.47 7.12 -12.13
CA PHE A 268 -28.21 5.74 -12.54
C PHE A 268 -29.50 4.95 -12.74
N LYS A 269 -29.51 3.92 -13.59
CA LYS A 269 -30.69 3.12 -13.91
C LYS A 269 -30.83 1.84 -13.07
N SER A 270 -29.79 1.44 -12.34
CA SER A 270 -29.78 0.22 -11.53
C SER A 270 -28.95 0.39 -10.25
N ALA A 271 -29.33 -0.33 -9.19
CA ALA A 271 -28.58 -0.44 -7.94
C ALA A 271 -28.76 -1.83 -7.31
N GLN A 272 -27.76 -2.31 -6.55
CA GLN A 272 -27.74 -3.60 -5.88
C GLN A 272 -26.97 -3.54 -4.55
N ILE A 273 -27.28 -4.45 -3.61
CA ILE A 273 -26.55 -4.66 -2.35
C ILE A 273 -25.56 -5.82 -2.50
N SER A 274 -24.34 -5.65 -1.97
CA SER A 274 -23.30 -6.68 -1.83
C SER A 274 -22.85 -6.79 -0.37
N ASP A 275 -22.14 -7.87 -0.03
CA ASP A 275 -21.66 -8.11 1.34
C ASP A 275 -20.73 -7.00 1.86
N ASP A 276 -20.04 -6.29 0.94
CA ASP A 276 -19.05 -5.24 1.25
C ASP A 276 -19.56 -3.81 0.98
N GLY A 277 -20.83 -3.63 0.56
CA GLY A 277 -21.37 -2.31 0.23
C GLY A 277 -22.47 -2.27 -0.83
N TYR A 278 -22.75 -1.08 -1.38
CA TYR A 278 -23.73 -0.90 -2.46
C TYR A 278 -23.11 -0.78 -3.84
N LEU A 279 -23.74 -1.43 -4.84
CA LEU A 279 -23.52 -1.34 -6.28
C LEU A 279 -24.52 -0.39 -6.93
N ILE A 280 -24.10 0.49 -7.84
CA ILE A 280 -24.99 1.39 -8.61
C ILE A 280 -24.45 1.59 -10.03
N GLY A 281 -25.30 1.60 -11.07
CA GLY A 281 -24.85 1.71 -12.46
C GLY A 281 -25.98 1.63 -13.50
N ASP A 282 -25.63 1.41 -14.77
CA ASP A 282 -26.56 1.47 -15.92
C ASP A 282 -26.57 0.17 -16.75
N ASP A 283 -27.77 -0.27 -17.18
CA ASP A 283 -27.99 -1.33 -18.17
C ASP A 283 -27.23 -2.66 -17.91
N GLY A 284 -26.99 -3.01 -16.63
CA GLY A 284 -26.32 -4.24 -16.20
C GLY A 284 -24.84 -4.09 -15.87
N PHE A 285 -24.27 -2.89 -16.03
CA PHE A 285 -22.90 -2.52 -15.65
C PHE A 285 -22.95 -1.74 -14.34
N PHE A 286 -22.39 -2.29 -13.26
CA PHE A 286 -22.49 -1.75 -11.88
C PHE A 286 -21.19 -1.07 -11.44
N THR A 287 -21.20 0.23 -11.23
CA THR A 287 -19.99 1.04 -11.29
C THR A 287 -19.23 1.27 -9.97
N MET A 288 -19.65 0.76 -8.81
CA MET A 288 -18.93 0.95 -7.53
C MET A 288 -19.49 0.12 -6.37
N ILE A 289 -18.67 -0.48 -5.49
CA ILE A 289 -19.07 -0.96 -4.13
C ILE A 289 -18.82 0.15 -3.10
N LEU A 290 -19.89 0.66 -2.50
CA LEU A 290 -19.87 1.72 -1.48
C LEU A 290 -19.68 1.14 -0.06
N SER A 291 -18.48 1.29 0.53
CA SER A 291 -18.22 0.97 1.93
C SER A 291 -18.60 2.10 2.89
N ASP A 292 -18.69 1.80 4.19
CA ASP A 292 -19.13 2.67 5.28
C ASP A 292 -18.31 3.98 5.44
N GLN A 293 -17.11 4.05 4.87
CA GLN A 293 -16.19 5.20 4.88
C GLN A 293 -16.19 6.04 3.58
N MET A 294 -17.04 5.76 2.59
CA MET A 294 -16.97 6.36 1.24
C MET A 294 -15.59 6.25 0.56
N LYS A 295 -14.84 5.17 0.83
CA LYS A 295 -13.61 4.85 0.09
C LYS A 295 -13.90 3.76 -0.93
N PRO A 296 -13.47 3.90 -2.21
CA PRO A 296 -13.39 2.75 -3.12
C PRO A 296 -12.47 1.71 -2.49
N ILE A 297 -12.93 0.46 -2.32
CA ILE A 297 -12.07 -0.64 -1.90
C ILE A 297 -11.26 -1.08 -3.15
N GLY A 298 -10.31 -0.24 -3.56
CA GLY A 298 -9.55 -0.36 -4.81
C GLY A 298 -8.39 -1.36 -4.79
N LYS A 299 -8.33 -2.28 -3.82
CA LYS A 299 -7.25 -3.30 -3.76
C LYS A 299 -7.71 -4.72 -3.47
N PHE A 300 -8.93 -4.92 -2.95
CA PHE A 300 -9.40 -6.25 -2.56
C PHE A 300 -10.20 -6.97 -3.67
N LEU A 301 -10.66 -6.24 -4.70
CA LEU A 301 -11.50 -6.79 -5.78
C LEU A 301 -10.75 -7.09 -7.08
N SER A 302 -9.56 -6.51 -7.31
CA SER A 302 -8.69 -6.87 -8.44
C SER A 302 -8.31 -8.36 -8.40
N ASP A 303 -8.29 -8.94 -7.20
CA ASP A 303 -7.82 -10.30 -6.97
C ASP A 303 -8.97 -11.33 -7.03
N LEU A 304 -10.24 -10.86 -7.07
CA LEU A 304 -11.43 -11.73 -6.96
C LEU A 304 -12.40 -11.66 -8.16
N ASN A 305 -12.33 -10.66 -9.03
CA ASN A 305 -13.28 -10.56 -10.16
C ASN A 305 -12.65 -9.99 -11.47
N PRO A 306 -12.50 -10.81 -12.53
CA PRO A 306 -12.03 -10.37 -13.84
C PRO A 306 -12.90 -9.29 -14.52
N ASP A 307 -14.15 -9.12 -14.08
CA ASP A 307 -15.11 -8.17 -14.67
C ASP A 307 -15.11 -6.79 -13.96
N PHE A 308 -14.17 -6.55 -13.03
CA PHE A 308 -14.03 -5.28 -12.28
C PHE A 308 -13.89 -4.06 -13.21
N TYR A 309 -13.35 -4.24 -14.41
CA TYR A 309 -12.98 -3.15 -15.29
C TYR A 309 -14.06 -2.70 -16.29
N GLU A 310 -15.21 -3.39 -16.37
CA GLU A 310 -16.35 -2.94 -17.21
C GLU A 310 -17.08 -1.71 -16.63
N ASN A 311 -16.56 -1.15 -15.54
CA ASN A 311 -17.21 -0.21 -14.64
C ASN A 311 -16.48 1.14 -14.58
N LEU A 312 -16.08 1.64 -15.74
CA LEU A 312 -15.50 2.97 -15.89
C LEU A 312 -16.49 3.83 -16.70
N TYR A 313 -16.57 5.13 -16.43
CA TYR A 313 -17.26 6.06 -17.34
C TYR A 313 -16.29 7.09 -17.87
N VAL A 314 -16.49 7.45 -19.12
CA VAL A 314 -15.62 8.34 -19.89
C VAL A 314 -16.34 9.65 -20.07
N GLU A 315 -15.73 10.73 -19.59
CA GLU A 315 -16.16 12.09 -19.91
C GLU A 315 -15.40 12.56 -21.15
N ASP A 316 -16.13 12.91 -22.21
CA ASP A 316 -15.57 13.45 -23.45
C ASP A 316 -15.22 14.93 -23.22
N GLU A 317 -13.96 15.17 -22.86
CA GLU A 317 -13.38 16.52 -22.76
C GLU A 317 -12.67 16.94 -24.07
N GLY A 318 -12.93 16.26 -25.19
CA GLY A 318 -12.44 16.60 -26.53
C GLY A 318 -11.33 15.69 -27.04
N ILE A 319 -10.09 15.82 -26.51
CA ILE A 319 -8.87 15.13 -27.02
C ILE A 319 -8.42 13.97 -26.11
N HIS A 320 -9.03 13.85 -24.95
CA HIS A 320 -8.74 12.84 -23.95
C HIS A 320 -10.03 12.27 -23.36
N TYR A 321 -9.97 10.98 -23.12
CA TYR A 321 -10.93 10.26 -22.32
C TYR A 321 -10.39 10.19 -20.90
N VAL A 322 -11.05 10.90 -19.99
CA VAL A 322 -10.69 10.88 -18.58
C VAL A 322 -11.45 9.74 -17.92
N PHE A 323 -10.71 8.73 -17.49
CA PHE A 323 -11.22 7.66 -16.66
C PHE A 323 -11.25 8.21 -15.23
N LYS A 324 -12.43 8.58 -14.75
CA LYS A 324 -12.61 9.16 -13.41
C LYS A 324 -13.16 8.12 -12.44
N ASP A 325 -12.78 8.24 -11.18
CA ASP A 325 -13.52 7.64 -10.09
C ASP A 325 -14.84 8.42 -9.85
N PHE A 326 -15.72 7.89 -9.01
CA PHE A 326 -17.00 8.54 -8.71
C PHE A 326 -16.93 9.73 -7.77
N SER A 327 -15.75 10.04 -7.22
CA SER A 327 -15.48 11.30 -6.53
C SER A 327 -15.14 12.44 -7.51
N GLY A 328 -15.05 12.12 -8.81
CA GLY A 328 -14.63 13.05 -9.85
C GLY A 328 -13.10 13.16 -9.96
N ASN A 329 -12.34 12.32 -9.25
CA ASN A 329 -10.89 12.30 -9.37
C ASN A 329 -10.52 11.52 -10.63
N ALA A 330 -9.59 12.06 -11.42
CA ALA A 330 -9.03 11.33 -12.54
C ALA A 330 -8.22 10.13 -12.02
N LEU A 331 -8.62 8.92 -12.40
CA LEU A 331 -7.84 7.70 -12.19
C LEU A 331 -6.73 7.62 -13.24
N THR A 332 -7.08 7.87 -14.51
CA THR A 332 -6.12 7.98 -15.60
C THR A 332 -6.73 8.75 -16.78
N THR A 333 -5.90 9.23 -17.69
CA THR A 333 -6.30 9.92 -18.92
C THR A 333 -5.68 9.22 -20.11
N CYS A 334 -6.47 8.90 -21.14
CA CYS A 334 -5.94 8.35 -22.37
C CYS A 334 -6.49 9.03 -23.61
N THR A 335 -5.76 8.94 -24.71
CA THR A 335 -6.19 9.39 -26.04
C THR A 335 -6.90 8.28 -26.81
N GLU A 336 -6.49 7.01 -26.62
CA GLU A 336 -7.03 5.88 -27.39
C GLU A 336 -7.13 4.57 -26.57
N TYR A 337 -6.13 4.29 -25.71
CA TYR A 337 -6.09 3.09 -24.85
C TYR A 337 -5.74 3.41 -23.39
N ALA A 338 -6.41 2.78 -22.43
CA ALA A 338 -6.12 2.89 -21.00
C ALA A 338 -5.75 1.52 -20.41
N TYR A 339 -4.68 1.50 -19.60
CA TYR A 339 -4.24 0.33 -18.85
C TYR A 339 -4.73 0.44 -17.41
N LEU A 340 -5.49 -0.55 -16.94
CA LEU A 340 -5.84 -0.68 -15.53
C LEU A 340 -5.59 -2.13 -15.10
N GLY A 341 -4.60 -2.32 -14.22
CA GLY A 341 -4.08 -3.66 -13.90
C GLY A 341 -3.56 -4.36 -15.16
N ASP A 342 -3.94 -5.62 -15.34
CA ASP A 342 -3.49 -6.47 -16.46
C ASP A 342 -4.34 -6.29 -17.74
N HIS A 343 -5.35 -5.43 -17.72
CA HIS A 343 -6.30 -5.24 -18.82
C HIS A 343 -6.01 -3.97 -19.63
N ILE A 344 -6.37 -4.02 -20.92
CA ILE A 344 -6.21 -2.91 -21.88
C ILE A 344 -7.59 -2.56 -22.42
N PHE A 345 -8.01 -1.31 -22.22
CA PHE A 345 -9.29 -0.77 -22.67
C PHE A 345 -9.06 0.15 -23.86
N SER A 346 -9.89 0.03 -24.89
CA SER A 346 -9.92 1.00 -26.00
C SER A 346 -11.19 1.83 -25.94
N VAL A 347 -11.10 3.12 -26.28
CA VAL A 347 -12.27 3.99 -26.36
C VAL A 347 -12.61 4.30 -27.83
N ASP A 348 -13.72 3.73 -28.33
CA ASP A 348 -14.23 3.98 -29.69
C ASP A 348 -15.52 4.80 -29.62
N GLY A 349 -15.46 6.08 -30.02
CA GLY A 349 -16.62 6.97 -30.10
C GLY A 349 -17.37 7.16 -28.76
N GLY A 350 -16.65 7.11 -27.63
CA GLY A 350 -17.20 7.22 -26.28
C GLY A 350 -17.71 5.90 -25.68
N LYS A 351 -17.42 4.75 -26.29
CA LYS A 351 -17.67 3.42 -25.72
C LYS A 351 -16.36 2.74 -25.31
N ILE A 352 -16.38 2.15 -24.11
CA ILE A 352 -15.28 1.37 -23.55
C ILE A 352 -15.38 -0.08 -24.06
N ILE A 353 -14.28 -0.64 -24.54
CA ILE A 353 -14.18 -2.03 -24.99
C ILE A 353 -12.99 -2.67 -24.27
N ASP A 354 -13.23 -3.76 -23.54
CA ASP A 354 -12.15 -4.61 -23.00
C ASP A 354 -11.54 -5.45 -24.13
N THR A 355 -10.23 -5.34 -24.32
CA THR A 355 -9.51 -6.06 -25.38
C THR A 355 -9.14 -7.49 -25.00
N HIS A 356 -9.33 -7.90 -23.73
CA HIS A 356 -9.04 -9.26 -23.28
C HIS A 356 -9.89 -10.35 -23.97
N ASP A 357 -11.05 -9.98 -24.53
CA ASP A 357 -11.93 -10.93 -25.21
C ASP A 357 -11.58 -11.15 -26.71
N VAL A 358 -10.50 -10.52 -27.21
CA VAL A 358 -10.02 -10.73 -28.58
C VAL A 358 -8.94 -11.81 -28.61
N LYS A 359 -9.34 -13.07 -28.37
CA LYS A 359 -8.59 -14.24 -28.86
C LYS A 359 -8.68 -14.35 -30.39
N ALA A 360 -8.20 -13.34 -31.13
CA ALA A 360 -7.91 -13.45 -32.56
C ALA A 360 -7.18 -12.21 -33.08
N ASN A 361 -5.86 -12.35 -33.29
CA ASN A 361 -5.12 -11.79 -34.41
C ASN A 361 -5.26 -10.25 -34.65
N PRO A 362 -4.30 -9.41 -34.23
CA PRO A 362 -4.42 -7.94 -34.19
C PRO A 362 -4.38 -7.24 -35.58
N THR A 363 -4.81 -7.89 -36.66
CA THR A 363 -4.78 -7.32 -38.02
C THR A 363 -6.16 -7.11 -38.66
N GLN A 364 -7.28 -7.38 -37.99
CA GLN A 364 -8.62 -7.21 -38.59
C GLN A 364 -9.75 -6.72 -37.66
N ALA A 365 -9.46 -5.96 -36.61
CA ALA A 365 -10.48 -5.08 -36.04
C ALA A 365 -10.48 -3.79 -36.85
N ASN A 366 -11.59 -3.48 -37.54
CA ASN A 366 -11.75 -2.24 -38.30
C ASN A 366 -11.78 -1.04 -37.33
N ALA A 367 -10.61 -0.50 -37.00
CA ALA A 367 -10.46 0.82 -36.43
C ALA A 367 -10.85 1.86 -37.50
N PHE A 368 -11.72 2.80 -37.15
CA PHE A 368 -11.74 4.08 -37.82
C PHE A 368 -10.46 4.81 -37.39
N ASN A 369 -9.34 4.64 -38.11
CA ASN A 369 -8.11 5.40 -37.85
C ASN A 369 -8.42 6.90 -37.96
N VAL A 370 -8.47 7.58 -36.82
CA VAL A 370 -8.17 9.01 -36.77
C VAL A 370 -6.68 9.08 -36.47
N ASN A 371 -5.86 9.28 -37.51
CA ASN A 371 -4.45 9.60 -37.32
C ASN A 371 -4.40 10.97 -36.64
N VAL A 372 -4.18 11.00 -35.32
CA VAL A 372 -3.83 12.24 -34.62
C VAL A 372 -2.32 12.38 -34.73
N ASP A 373 -1.86 13.35 -35.52
CA ASP A 373 -0.43 13.62 -35.68
C ASP A 373 0.07 14.46 -34.50
N TYR A 374 1.10 13.99 -33.79
CA TYR A 374 1.71 14.72 -32.67
C TYR A 374 3.00 15.41 -33.09
N ASP A 375 3.17 16.67 -32.66
CA ASP A 375 4.35 17.49 -32.87
C ASP A 375 5.21 17.51 -31.59
N PHE A 376 6.21 16.63 -31.52
CA PHE A 376 7.14 16.52 -30.39
C PHE A 376 8.31 17.49 -30.51
N LYS A 377 8.57 18.31 -29.48
CA LYS A 377 9.71 19.25 -29.45
C LYS A 377 10.36 19.29 -28.09
N PHE A 378 11.68 19.50 -28.04
CA PHE A 378 12.38 19.86 -26.81
C PHE A 378 12.66 21.36 -26.77
N VAL A 379 12.35 21.97 -25.63
CA VAL A 379 12.70 23.37 -25.32
C VAL A 379 13.79 23.44 -24.26
N ASP A 380 14.67 24.43 -24.38
CA ASP A 380 15.61 24.78 -23.33
C ASP A 380 14.95 25.60 -22.21
N ASN A 381 15.71 25.91 -21.15
CA ASN A 381 15.24 26.72 -20.01
C ASN A 381 14.92 28.19 -20.37
N THR A 382 15.06 28.60 -21.63
CA THR A 382 14.61 29.90 -22.15
C THR A 382 13.31 29.80 -22.95
N GLY A 383 12.79 28.58 -23.15
CA GLY A 383 11.59 28.29 -23.92
C GLY A 383 11.87 28.16 -25.41
N LYS A 384 13.14 28.17 -25.80
CA LYS A 384 13.53 28.05 -27.20
C LYS A 384 13.52 26.58 -27.57
N VAL A 385 12.82 26.25 -28.66
CA VAL A 385 12.88 24.92 -29.28
C VAL A 385 14.33 24.66 -29.72
N VAL A 386 14.91 23.59 -29.18
CA VAL A 386 16.27 23.12 -29.51
C VAL A 386 16.27 21.82 -30.31
N LEU A 387 15.24 20.99 -30.19
CA LEU A 387 15.02 19.80 -31.02
C LEU A 387 13.57 19.76 -31.51
N ASP A 388 13.40 19.43 -32.79
CA ASP A 388 12.11 19.17 -33.41
C ASP A 388 12.10 17.71 -33.84
N LEU A 389 11.18 16.94 -33.27
CA LEU A 389 11.11 15.49 -33.35
C LEU A 389 9.75 15.02 -33.89
N SER A 390 9.02 15.89 -34.61
CA SER A 390 7.75 15.55 -35.28
C SER A 390 7.86 14.41 -36.31
N ASP A 391 9.07 13.96 -36.68
CA ASP A 391 9.28 12.81 -37.58
C ASP A 391 9.17 11.44 -36.86
N TYR A 392 8.92 11.44 -35.54
CA TYR A 392 8.79 10.27 -34.69
C TYR A 392 7.34 10.09 -34.24
N ASP A 393 6.94 8.83 -34.06
CA ASP A 393 5.58 8.45 -33.66
C ASP A 393 5.36 8.69 -32.15
N SER A 394 6.42 8.56 -31.36
CA SER A 394 6.45 8.85 -29.92
C SER A 394 7.85 9.28 -29.48
N VAL A 395 7.92 10.11 -28.44
CA VAL A 395 9.16 10.62 -27.83
C VAL A 395 8.99 10.70 -26.31
N GLU A 396 9.95 10.16 -25.57
CA GLU A 396 10.01 10.27 -24.10
C GLU A 396 10.98 11.38 -23.64
N PRO A 397 10.88 11.90 -22.41
CA PRO A 397 11.84 12.86 -21.85
C PRO A 397 13.29 12.35 -21.80
N PHE A 398 14.25 13.27 -21.67
CA PHE A 398 15.65 12.89 -21.51
C PHE A 398 15.91 12.29 -20.13
N SER A 399 16.69 11.22 -20.06
CA SER A 399 17.28 10.71 -18.84
C SER A 399 18.72 10.28 -19.09
N GLU A 400 19.66 10.70 -18.24
CA GLU A 400 21.09 10.43 -18.35
C GLU A 400 21.71 10.70 -19.74
N GLY A 401 21.18 11.68 -20.44
CA GLY A 401 21.60 12.14 -21.76
C GLY A 401 21.01 11.34 -22.92
N ARG A 402 19.95 10.56 -22.71
CA ARG A 402 19.24 9.77 -23.73
C ARG A 402 17.74 10.01 -23.67
N ALA A 403 17.07 10.04 -24.81
CA ALA A 403 15.61 10.04 -24.89
C ALA A 403 15.15 8.88 -25.77
N VAL A 404 14.09 8.18 -25.36
CA VAL A 404 13.46 7.12 -26.16
C VAL A 404 12.69 7.76 -27.30
N VAL A 405 12.80 7.19 -28.50
CA VAL A 405 12.00 7.58 -29.67
C VAL A 405 11.41 6.35 -30.34
N GLU A 406 10.18 6.48 -30.81
CA GLU A 406 9.48 5.47 -31.59
C GLU A 406 9.38 5.89 -33.06
N LYS A 407 9.67 4.97 -33.97
CA LYS A 407 9.43 5.15 -35.41
C LYS A 407 9.04 3.82 -36.05
N ASP A 408 7.96 3.82 -36.81
CA ASP A 408 7.42 2.65 -37.51
C ASP A 408 7.16 1.45 -36.56
N GLY A 409 6.71 1.73 -35.33
CA GLY A 409 6.41 0.71 -34.30
C GLY A 409 7.65 0.07 -33.66
N LYS A 410 8.81 0.73 -33.73
CA LYS A 410 10.06 0.29 -33.11
C LYS A 410 10.67 1.41 -32.30
N TYR A 411 11.38 1.05 -31.24
CA TYR A 411 12.00 1.97 -30.29
C TYR A 411 13.52 2.00 -30.43
N GLY A 412 14.09 3.17 -30.20
CA GLY A 412 15.53 3.43 -30.10
C GLY A 412 15.82 4.65 -29.23
N TYR A 413 17.06 5.13 -29.22
CA TYR A 413 17.45 6.26 -28.37
C TYR A 413 18.20 7.35 -29.14
N ILE A 414 17.86 8.59 -28.84
CA ILE A 414 18.56 9.79 -29.34
C ILE A 414 19.41 10.45 -28.25
N ASP A 415 20.45 11.18 -28.65
CA ASP A 415 21.18 12.09 -27.78
C ASP A 415 20.57 13.51 -27.77
N LYS A 416 21.12 14.42 -26.95
CA LYS A 416 20.69 15.84 -26.85
C LYS A 416 20.88 16.65 -28.15
N THR A 417 21.47 16.07 -29.19
CA THR A 417 21.55 16.68 -30.54
C THR A 417 20.46 16.18 -31.48
N GLY A 418 19.64 15.22 -31.04
CA GLY A 418 18.64 14.53 -31.87
C GLY A 418 19.23 13.40 -32.72
N THR A 419 20.50 13.04 -32.50
CA THR A 419 21.14 11.95 -33.25
C THR A 419 20.75 10.62 -32.63
N VAL A 420 20.26 9.67 -33.45
CA VAL A 420 20.02 8.28 -33.02
C VAL A 420 21.36 7.65 -32.63
N VAL A 421 21.54 7.37 -31.34
CA VAL A 421 22.75 6.78 -30.76
C VAL A 421 22.58 5.30 -30.44
N ILE A 422 21.34 4.83 -30.25
CA ILE A 422 20.99 3.41 -30.17
C ILE A 422 19.90 3.16 -31.21
N SER A 423 20.12 2.15 -32.05
CA SER A 423 19.30 1.91 -33.25
C SER A 423 17.83 1.66 -32.91
N ILE A 424 16.93 2.19 -33.76
CA ILE A 424 15.48 2.00 -33.66
C ILE A 424 15.14 0.60 -34.18
N GLN A 425 15.14 -0.38 -33.29
CA GLN A 425 14.96 -1.79 -33.63
C GLN A 425 14.20 -2.59 -32.57
N TYR A 426 13.99 -2.02 -31.39
CA TYR A 426 13.39 -2.70 -30.26
C TYR A 426 11.86 -2.65 -30.33
N GLU A 427 11.22 -3.69 -29.80
CA GLU A 427 9.77 -3.79 -29.66
C GLU A 427 9.23 -2.90 -28.53
N SER A 428 10.05 -2.63 -27.50
CA SER A 428 9.81 -1.61 -26.47
C SER A 428 11.13 -1.16 -25.84
N ALA A 429 11.17 0.02 -25.23
CA ALA A 429 12.36 0.57 -24.59
C ALA A 429 12.00 1.46 -23.40
N GLY A 430 12.72 1.31 -22.28
CA GLY A 430 12.58 2.18 -21.10
C GLY A 430 13.63 3.28 -21.03
N ASN A 431 13.42 4.25 -20.12
CA ASN A 431 14.36 5.34 -19.87
C ASN A 431 15.64 4.85 -19.19
N PHE A 432 16.74 5.60 -19.38
CA PHE A 432 18.00 5.32 -18.68
C PHE A 432 17.95 5.72 -17.21
N SER A 433 18.47 4.87 -16.33
CA SER A 433 18.65 5.12 -14.90
C SER A 433 19.88 4.34 -14.40
N ALA A 434 20.72 4.98 -13.58
CA ALA A 434 21.97 4.42 -13.08
C ALA A 434 22.90 3.87 -14.18
N GLY A 435 22.90 4.48 -15.36
CA GLY A 435 23.66 4.09 -16.54
C GLY A 435 23.05 2.95 -17.35
N LYS A 436 21.83 2.50 -17.03
CA LYS A 436 21.19 1.30 -17.59
C LYS A 436 19.78 1.57 -18.12
N ALA A 437 19.32 0.81 -19.11
CA ALA A 437 17.93 0.84 -19.60
C ALA A 437 17.48 -0.54 -20.10
N SER A 438 16.24 -0.97 -19.81
CA SER A 438 15.73 -2.23 -20.35
C SER A 438 15.03 -2.05 -21.69
N VAL A 439 15.22 -2.99 -22.60
CA VAL A 439 14.60 -3.05 -23.92
C VAL A 439 14.05 -4.43 -24.20
N TYR A 440 12.95 -4.50 -24.95
CA TYR A 440 12.40 -5.78 -25.42
C TYR A 440 12.81 -6.02 -26.86
N HIS A 441 13.43 -7.18 -27.12
CA HIS A 441 13.83 -7.61 -28.46
C HIS A 441 13.63 -9.10 -28.72
N ASN A 442 12.97 -9.47 -29.83
CA ASN A 442 12.76 -10.89 -30.22
C ASN A 442 12.29 -11.76 -29.04
N ASP A 443 11.19 -11.36 -28.42
CA ASP A 443 10.55 -12.04 -27.29
C ASP A 443 11.35 -12.07 -25.96
N ASN A 444 12.46 -11.33 -25.85
CA ASN A 444 13.31 -11.30 -24.65
C ASN A 444 13.58 -9.86 -24.17
N SER A 445 13.77 -9.69 -22.86
CA SER A 445 14.20 -8.44 -22.25
C SER A 445 15.73 -8.38 -22.16
N TYR A 446 16.32 -7.21 -22.41
CA TYR A 446 17.76 -6.95 -22.29
C TYR A 446 18.00 -5.66 -21.54
N THR A 447 19.01 -5.62 -20.68
CA THR A 447 19.51 -4.36 -20.11
C THR A 447 20.61 -3.80 -21.01
N LEU A 448 20.60 -2.50 -21.28
CA LEU A 448 21.58 -1.79 -22.11
C LEU A 448 22.41 -0.81 -21.29
N ASP A 449 23.69 -0.64 -21.63
CA ASP A 449 24.51 0.50 -21.20
C ASP A 449 24.19 1.76 -22.03
N LEU A 450 24.70 2.92 -21.60
CA LEU A 450 24.52 4.21 -22.31
C LEU A 450 25.02 4.23 -23.77
N ASN A 451 25.80 3.24 -24.19
CA ASN A 451 26.28 3.07 -25.57
C ASN A 451 25.42 2.07 -26.37
N GLY A 452 24.40 1.46 -25.75
CA GLY A 452 23.55 0.44 -26.34
C GLY A 452 24.13 -0.97 -26.33
N ASN A 453 25.17 -1.23 -25.54
CA ASN A 453 25.70 -2.58 -25.33
C ASN A 453 24.80 -3.31 -24.33
N ILE A 454 24.43 -4.56 -24.62
CA ILE A 454 23.71 -5.39 -23.66
C ILE A 454 24.60 -5.66 -22.44
N ILE A 455 24.13 -5.22 -21.27
CA ILE A 455 24.64 -5.58 -19.96
C ILE A 455 23.83 -6.80 -19.53
N SER A 456 24.46 -7.96 -19.37
CA SER A 456 23.83 -9.06 -18.65
C SER A 456 23.83 -8.70 -17.17
N ASP A 457 22.70 -8.21 -16.66
CA ASP A 457 22.48 -8.14 -15.22
C ASP A 457 21.99 -9.52 -14.75
N GLU A 458 22.77 -10.11 -13.85
CA GLU A 458 22.33 -11.16 -12.93
C GLU A 458 21.05 -10.66 -12.21
N ASP A 459 20.08 -11.56 -12.02
CA ASP A 459 18.77 -11.40 -11.33
C ASP A 459 17.54 -11.51 -12.26
N ASP A 460 17.19 -12.76 -12.61
CA ASP A 460 15.83 -13.13 -13.03
C ASP A 460 15.45 -14.45 -12.30
N TYR A 461 14.59 -14.33 -11.28
CA TYR A 461 14.00 -15.47 -10.59
C TYR A 461 12.98 -16.13 -11.51
N GLY A 462 13.39 -17.18 -12.22
CA GLY A 462 12.47 -17.82 -13.13
C GLY A 462 12.95 -19.05 -13.88
N ASN A 463 13.64 -19.97 -13.18
CA ASN A 463 13.88 -21.36 -13.60
C ASN A 463 15.20 -21.62 -14.35
N GLY A 464 16.27 -21.81 -13.57
CA GLY A 464 17.48 -22.56 -13.96
C GLY A 464 18.64 -21.72 -14.48
N ASN A 465 19.64 -21.50 -13.62
CA ASN A 465 21.03 -21.21 -13.93
C ASN A 465 21.32 -20.43 -15.22
N SER A 466 21.68 -19.17 -15.07
CA SER A 466 22.64 -18.58 -15.99
C SER A 466 23.79 -17.89 -15.27
N ASN A 467 24.46 -18.63 -14.38
CA ASN A 467 25.87 -18.36 -14.15
C ASN A 467 26.60 -18.56 -15.50
N PRO A 468 27.19 -17.53 -16.11
CA PRO A 468 27.79 -17.67 -17.44
C PRO A 468 29.02 -18.59 -17.43
N ALA A 469 29.60 -18.87 -16.26
CA ALA A 469 30.75 -19.75 -16.07
C ALA A 469 30.35 -21.19 -15.68
N PHE A 470 29.13 -21.41 -15.15
CA PHE A 470 28.72 -22.69 -14.56
C PHE A 470 27.26 -23.05 -14.85
N TYR A 471 26.95 -24.34 -14.99
CA TYR A 471 25.59 -24.83 -15.14
C TYR A 471 25.36 -26.09 -14.30
N THR A 472 24.13 -26.29 -13.80
CA THR A 472 23.80 -27.52 -13.07
C THR A 472 23.70 -28.72 -14.00
N ILE A 473 24.14 -29.85 -13.47
CA ILE A 473 24.01 -31.16 -14.09
C ILE A 473 23.25 -32.09 -13.15
N SER A 474 22.35 -32.90 -13.68
CA SER A 474 21.64 -33.92 -12.93
C SER A 474 21.86 -35.30 -13.55
N LYS A 475 21.75 -36.34 -12.73
CA LYS A 475 21.70 -37.72 -13.20
C LYS A 475 20.24 -38.13 -13.36
N GLU A 476 19.96 -38.89 -14.42
CA GLU A 476 18.59 -39.23 -14.83
C GLU A 476 17.93 -40.15 -13.78
N GLY A 477 16.94 -39.64 -13.05
CA GLY A 477 16.06 -40.41 -12.17
C GLY A 477 16.38 -40.42 -10.67
N ASP A 478 17.42 -39.71 -10.23
CA ASP A 478 17.90 -39.73 -8.84
C ASP A 478 17.79 -38.38 -8.10
N GLY A 479 17.36 -37.29 -8.75
CA GLY A 479 17.06 -36.01 -8.11
C GLY A 479 18.28 -35.20 -7.62
N TYR A 480 19.47 -35.78 -7.65
CA TYR A 480 20.71 -35.10 -7.26
C TYR A 480 21.26 -34.19 -8.36
N VAL A 481 21.80 -33.05 -7.92
CA VAL A 481 22.43 -32.03 -8.77
C VAL A 481 23.92 -31.87 -8.46
N GLY A 482 24.66 -31.44 -9.48
CA GLY A 482 26.07 -31.07 -9.47
C GLY A 482 26.29 -29.85 -10.38
N ILE A 483 27.54 -29.45 -10.59
CA ILE A 483 27.88 -28.26 -11.39
C ILE A 483 28.96 -28.61 -12.41
N ALA A 484 28.85 -28.11 -13.63
CA ALA A 484 29.89 -28.17 -14.66
C ALA A 484 30.22 -26.77 -15.20
N SER A 485 31.44 -26.62 -15.70
CA SER A 485 31.92 -25.36 -16.30
C SER A 485 31.37 -25.20 -17.72
N THR A 486 30.82 -24.04 -18.04
CA THR A 486 30.32 -23.69 -19.39
C THR A 486 31.46 -23.55 -20.42
N GLU A 487 32.66 -23.16 -20.00
CA GLU A 487 33.82 -22.99 -20.89
C GLU A 487 34.41 -24.34 -21.35
N THR A 488 34.44 -25.32 -20.43
CA THR A 488 35.21 -26.56 -20.62
C THR A 488 34.37 -27.84 -20.66
N ASP A 489 33.07 -27.75 -20.37
CA ASP A 489 32.16 -28.87 -20.12
C ASP A 489 32.68 -29.84 -19.03
N GLN A 490 33.63 -29.41 -18.20
CA GLN A 490 34.16 -30.24 -17.12
C GLN A 490 33.25 -30.17 -15.90
N ILE A 491 32.93 -31.35 -15.36
CA ILE A 491 32.20 -31.46 -14.10
C ILE A 491 33.10 -30.97 -12.96
N VAL A 492 32.67 -29.90 -12.31
CA VAL A 492 33.34 -29.25 -11.18
C VAL A 492 32.86 -29.87 -9.86
N LEU A 493 31.54 -30.04 -9.73
CA LEU A 493 30.90 -30.79 -8.64
C LEU A 493 30.08 -31.94 -9.23
N GLN A 494 30.37 -33.16 -8.79
CA GLN A 494 29.61 -34.35 -9.20
C GLN A 494 28.17 -34.27 -8.67
N PRO A 495 27.16 -34.79 -9.40
CA PRO A 495 25.79 -34.86 -8.91
C PRO A 495 25.70 -35.67 -7.61
N LYS A 496 25.59 -34.99 -6.47
CA LYS A 496 25.47 -35.60 -5.13
C LYS A 496 24.64 -34.78 -4.13
N TYR A 497 24.15 -33.60 -4.53
CA TYR A 497 23.47 -32.64 -3.66
C TYR A 497 21.97 -32.63 -3.94
N SER A 498 21.14 -32.43 -2.92
CA SER A 498 19.68 -32.32 -3.10
C SER A 498 19.31 -31.01 -3.81
N SER A 499 20.01 -29.92 -3.49
CA SER A 499 19.91 -28.64 -4.17
C SER A 499 21.28 -27.96 -4.25
N ILE A 500 21.43 -27.08 -5.25
CA ILE A 500 22.57 -26.19 -5.42
C ILE A 500 22.00 -24.86 -5.87
N GLU A 501 22.34 -23.79 -5.17
CA GLU A 501 21.90 -22.43 -5.44
C GLU A 501 23.11 -21.53 -5.67
N ASP A 502 23.02 -20.62 -6.64
CA ASP A 502 24.07 -19.64 -6.92
C ASP A 502 23.84 -18.39 -6.06
N MET A 503 24.80 -18.05 -5.20
CA MET A 503 24.75 -16.88 -4.31
C MET A 503 25.43 -15.65 -4.93
N GLY A 504 25.91 -15.75 -6.17
CA GLY A 504 26.73 -14.73 -6.84
C GLY A 504 28.21 -14.84 -6.50
N ASN A 505 29.06 -14.14 -7.27
CA ASN A 505 30.53 -14.19 -7.18
C ASN A 505 31.11 -15.63 -7.27
N ASP A 506 30.46 -16.50 -8.04
CA ASP A 506 30.75 -17.94 -8.18
C ASP A 506 30.82 -18.71 -6.84
N VAL A 507 30.01 -18.30 -5.88
CA VAL A 507 29.81 -19.01 -4.61
C VAL A 507 28.47 -19.72 -4.65
N PHE A 508 28.49 -21.04 -4.49
CA PHE A 508 27.30 -21.89 -4.56
C PHE A 508 26.95 -22.43 -3.18
N LEU A 509 25.70 -22.23 -2.75
CA LEU A 509 25.14 -22.91 -1.58
C LEU A 509 24.81 -24.36 -1.98
N LEU A 510 25.13 -25.30 -1.09
CA LEU A 510 25.00 -26.73 -1.32
C LEU A 510 24.13 -27.34 -0.23
N GLU A 511 23.11 -28.09 -0.62
CA GLU A 511 22.28 -28.84 0.32
C GLU A 511 22.47 -30.35 0.13
N SER A 512 22.51 -31.10 1.23
CA SER A 512 22.45 -32.57 1.20
C SER A 512 21.92 -33.10 2.53
N ASP A 513 20.90 -33.95 2.46
CA ASP A 513 20.28 -34.60 3.64
C ASP A 513 19.84 -33.58 4.73
N GLY A 514 19.35 -32.40 4.31
CA GLY A 514 18.93 -31.33 5.23
C GLY A 514 20.06 -30.60 5.94
N LEU A 515 21.30 -30.72 5.44
CA LEU A 515 22.44 -29.93 5.89
C LEU A 515 22.95 -29.04 4.75
N TYR A 516 23.54 -27.91 5.13
CA TYR A 516 24.08 -26.91 4.22
C TYR A 516 25.60 -26.84 4.26
N GLY A 517 26.19 -26.56 3.10
CA GLY A 517 27.59 -26.30 2.85
C GLY A 517 27.74 -25.35 1.66
N TYR A 518 28.95 -25.10 1.17
CA TYR A 518 29.13 -24.21 0.03
C TYR A 518 30.34 -24.57 -0.83
N TYR A 519 30.37 -24.07 -2.06
CA TYR A 519 31.49 -24.17 -2.97
C TYR A 519 31.84 -22.80 -3.55
N ASP A 520 33.07 -22.33 -3.31
CA ASP A 520 33.65 -21.14 -3.92
C ASP A 520 34.48 -21.57 -5.13
N ALA A 521 33.98 -21.30 -6.34
CA ALA A 521 34.61 -21.77 -7.57
C ALA A 521 35.86 -20.97 -7.94
N GLN A 522 35.93 -19.69 -7.57
CA GLN A 522 37.11 -18.84 -7.80
C GLN A 522 38.31 -19.34 -7.00
N LYS A 523 38.07 -19.75 -5.75
CA LYS A 523 39.09 -20.32 -4.87
C LYS A 523 39.22 -21.84 -4.99
N ASN A 524 38.33 -22.48 -5.76
CA ASN A 524 38.21 -23.94 -5.88
C ASN A 524 38.16 -24.61 -4.49
N ARG A 525 37.23 -24.13 -3.65
CA ARG A 525 37.10 -24.56 -2.25
C ARG A 525 35.72 -25.11 -2.01
N LEU A 526 35.66 -26.36 -1.54
CA LEU A 526 34.44 -27.02 -1.11
C LEU A 526 34.39 -27.11 0.41
N VAL A 527 33.28 -26.65 0.99
CA VAL A 527 32.86 -26.96 2.36
C VAL A 527 31.68 -27.90 2.26
N ASP A 528 31.90 -29.17 2.61
CA ASP A 528 30.84 -30.18 2.56
C ASP A 528 29.69 -29.81 3.52
N PRO A 529 28.43 -30.13 3.15
CA PRO A 529 27.27 -29.93 4.00
C PRO A 529 27.44 -30.47 5.42
N ALA A 530 27.36 -29.58 6.40
CA ALA A 530 27.62 -29.90 7.81
C ALA A 530 26.85 -29.01 8.81
N TYR A 531 26.19 -27.96 8.32
CA TYR A 531 25.46 -26.95 9.10
C TYR A 531 23.96 -27.18 8.96
N GLU A 532 23.20 -26.86 10.00
CA GLU A 532 21.73 -27.07 10.00
C GLU A 532 21.01 -25.95 9.24
N ASP A 533 21.59 -24.76 9.26
CA ASP A 533 21.21 -23.60 8.46
C ASP A 533 22.45 -22.80 8.05
N MET A 534 22.40 -22.13 6.89
CA MET A 534 23.50 -21.34 6.35
C MET A 534 23.00 -20.22 5.42
N ALA A 535 23.40 -18.99 5.72
CA ALA A 535 23.27 -17.83 4.83
C ALA A 535 24.66 -17.35 4.38
N ILE A 536 24.79 -17.00 3.10
CA ILE A 536 26.06 -16.60 2.49
C ILE A 536 25.90 -15.20 1.88
N PHE A 537 26.81 -14.28 2.23
CA PHE A 537 26.88 -12.92 1.70
C PHE A 537 28.23 -12.72 0.99
N PRO A 538 28.35 -13.08 -0.30
CA PRO A 538 29.65 -13.09 -0.97
C PRO A 538 30.29 -11.71 -1.11
N THR A 539 29.49 -10.65 -1.26
CA THR A 539 29.92 -9.25 -1.34
C THR A 539 30.63 -8.79 -0.06
N ASP A 540 30.10 -9.17 1.10
CA ASP A 540 30.67 -8.88 2.42
C ASP A 540 31.76 -9.89 2.82
N ASN A 541 31.88 -11.00 2.08
CA ASN A 541 32.73 -12.15 2.41
C ASN A 541 32.38 -12.70 3.80
N VAL A 542 31.09 -12.88 4.06
CA VAL A 542 30.52 -13.40 5.32
C VAL A 542 29.65 -14.63 5.06
N ILE A 543 29.77 -15.61 5.94
CA ILE A 543 28.86 -16.75 6.06
C ILE A 543 28.31 -16.74 7.48
N ILE A 544 26.99 -16.77 7.60
CA ILE A 544 26.29 -17.02 8.85
C ILE A 544 25.88 -18.49 8.82
N ALA A 545 26.18 -19.23 9.88
CA ALA A 545 25.80 -20.64 9.94
C ALA A 545 25.35 -21.06 11.34
N GLU A 546 24.29 -21.85 11.38
CA GLU A 546 23.78 -22.48 12.58
C GLU A 546 24.57 -23.78 12.85
N SER A 547 25.17 -23.85 14.03
CA SER A 547 25.82 -25.06 14.50
C SER A 547 24.78 -26.08 15.01
N LYS A 548 25.16 -27.36 15.12
CA LYS A 548 24.33 -28.44 15.71
C LYS A 548 23.88 -28.22 17.16
N ALA A 549 24.31 -27.14 17.79
CA ALA A 549 23.88 -26.72 19.11
C ALA A 549 22.75 -25.67 19.05
N HIS A 550 22.20 -25.40 17.87
CA HIS A 550 21.24 -24.32 17.59
C HIS A 550 21.77 -22.93 17.92
N LEU A 551 23.05 -22.71 17.67
CA LEU A 551 23.72 -21.43 17.89
C LEU A 551 24.41 -20.98 16.61
N TYR A 552 24.21 -19.70 16.28
CA TYR A 552 24.73 -19.03 15.10
C TYR A 552 26.11 -18.43 15.37
N GLY A 553 26.96 -18.52 14.36
CA GLY A 553 28.26 -17.85 14.29
C GLY A 553 28.51 -17.30 12.88
N MET A 554 29.58 -16.52 12.74
CA MET A 554 29.99 -15.93 11.47
C MET A 554 31.40 -16.39 11.10
N THR A 555 31.59 -16.72 9.82
CA THR A 555 32.90 -17.00 9.24
C THR A 555 33.09 -16.20 7.96
N ASP A 556 34.33 -16.05 7.50
CA ASP A 556 34.57 -15.58 6.13
C ASP A 556 34.50 -16.74 5.12
N LEU A 557 34.49 -16.46 3.81
CA LEU A 557 34.55 -17.50 2.76
C LEU A 557 35.87 -18.32 2.80
N SER A 558 36.84 -17.91 3.62
CA SER A 558 38.06 -18.69 3.90
C SER A 558 37.93 -19.58 5.14
N GLY A 559 36.76 -19.61 5.78
CA GLY A 559 36.47 -20.37 6.99
C GLY A 559 37.18 -19.86 8.24
N ASN A 560 37.69 -18.62 8.22
CA ASN A 560 38.16 -17.98 9.44
C ASN A 560 36.96 -17.57 10.27
N VAL A 561 36.96 -17.93 11.55
CA VAL A 561 35.90 -17.54 12.48
C VAL A 561 35.97 -16.03 12.71
N LEU A 562 34.90 -15.33 12.35
CA LEU A 562 34.68 -13.91 12.61
C LEU A 562 33.93 -13.73 13.94
N VAL A 563 32.90 -14.56 14.14
CA VAL A 563 32.11 -14.65 15.36
C VAL A 563 31.93 -16.12 15.73
N GLU A 564 32.38 -16.51 16.91
CA GLU A 564 32.18 -17.86 17.45
C GLU A 564 30.68 -18.19 17.55
N SER A 565 30.29 -19.44 17.29
CA SER A 565 28.89 -19.89 17.43
C SER A 565 28.41 -19.80 18.87
N LYS A 566 27.73 -18.72 19.23
CA LYS A 566 27.29 -18.42 20.60
C LYS A 566 26.02 -17.57 20.70
N TYR A 567 25.48 -17.13 19.56
CA TYR A 567 24.27 -16.30 19.51
C TYR A 567 23.08 -17.18 19.12
N GLU A 568 21.91 -16.88 19.66
CA GLU A 568 20.66 -17.57 19.33
C GLU A 568 20.22 -17.24 17.90
N TYR A 569 20.62 -16.08 17.40
CA TYR A 569 20.35 -15.63 16.04
C TYR A 569 21.36 -14.56 15.60
N ILE A 570 21.66 -14.53 14.30
CA ILE A 570 22.43 -13.46 13.63
C ILE A 570 21.71 -13.10 12.33
N SER A 571 21.34 -11.83 12.15
CA SER A 571 20.72 -11.33 10.92
C SER A 571 21.60 -10.33 10.19
N ALA A 572 21.51 -10.29 8.87
CA ALA A 572 22.06 -9.18 8.11
C ALA A 572 21.24 -7.92 8.36
N LEU A 573 21.94 -6.85 8.73
CA LEU A 573 21.46 -5.49 8.56
C LEU A 573 22.04 -4.95 7.24
N ASP A 574 21.89 -3.66 7.01
CA ASP A 574 22.43 -3.00 5.81
C ASP A 574 23.93 -2.63 5.96
N ASN A 575 24.63 -2.51 4.82
CA ASN A 575 26.02 -2.05 4.70
C ASN A 575 27.07 -2.88 5.49
N GLY A 576 26.93 -4.21 5.51
CA GLY A 576 27.89 -5.13 6.11
C GLY A 576 27.92 -5.10 7.63
N LEU A 577 26.76 -4.82 8.22
CA LEU A 577 26.47 -4.89 9.66
C LEU A 577 25.50 -6.04 9.91
N TYR A 578 25.55 -6.60 11.12
CA TYR A 578 24.74 -7.76 11.48
C TYR A 578 24.19 -7.58 12.90
N GLU A 579 22.90 -7.83 13.06
CA GLU A 579 22.26 -7.91 14.38
C GLU A 579 22.59 -9.27 15.02
N ILE A 580 22.82 -9.27 16.32
CA ILE A 580 23.11 -10.45 17.12
C ILE A 580 22.16 -10.53 18.32
N SER A 581 21.65 -11.73 18.64
CA SER A 581 20.85 -11.97 19.84
C SER A 581 21.52 -12.99 20.77
N ASP A 582 21.66 -12.64 22.06
CA ASP A 582 22.26 -13.54 23.07
C ASP A 582 21.26 -14.55 23.68
N GLU A 583 21.74 -15.39 24.59
CA GLU A 583 20.91 -16.40 25.30
C GLU A 583 19.75 -15.81 26.12
N ASN A 584 19.76 -14.49 26.38
CA ASN A 584 18.71 -13.78 27.10
C ASN A 584 17.76 -13.02 26.15
N GLN A 585 17.88 -13.24 24.84
CA GLN A 585 17.15 -12.52 23.79
C GLN A 585 17.44 -11.01 23.77
N LEU A 586 18.66 -10.63 24.15
CA LEU A 586 19.10 -9.23 24.06
C LEU A 586 19.84 -8.99 22.75
N SER A 587 19.42 -7.95 22.03
CA SER A 587 19.98 -7.52 20.75
C SER A 587 21.26 -6.68 20.91
N GLY A 588 22.16 -6.84 19.95
CA GLY A 588 23.38 -6.07 19.74
C GLY A 588 23.77 -6.04 18.25
N VAL A 589 24.90 -5.42 17.92
CA VAL A 589 25.33 -5.24 16.52
C VAL A 589 26.82 -5.52 16.36
N VAL A 590 27.18 -6.28 15.32
CA VAL A 590 28.56 -6.54 14.88
C VAL A 590 28.78 -6.10 13.43
N ASP A 591 30.03 -5.88 13.03
CA ASP A 591 30.38 -5.67 11.61
C ASP A 591 30.73 -6.99 10.90
N HIS A 592 30.90 -6.94 9.56
CA HIS A 592 31.34 -8.06 8.71
C HIS A 592 32.72 -8.66 9.09
N LYS A 593 33.42 -8.12 10.09
CA LYS A 593 34.66 -8.69 10.64
C LYS A 593 34.46 -9.30 12.03
N GLY A 594 33.23 -9.27 12.55
CA GLY A 594 32.87 -9.72 13.89
C GLY A 594 33.23 -8.74 15.00
N ASN A 595 33.56 -7.49 14.69
CA ASN A 595 33.80 -6.48 15.72
C ASN A 595 32.46 -6.07 16.34
N VAL A 596 32.35 -6.15 17.66
CA VAL A 596 31.16 -5.69 18.39
C VAL A 596 31.08 -4.16 18.32
N ILE A 597 30.04 -3.66 17.66
CA ILE A 597 29.70 -2.24 17.59
C ILE A 597 28.83 -1.86 18.79
N VAL A 598 27.84 -2.71 19.08
CA VAL A 598 26.92 -2.62 20.21
C VAL A 598 26.85 -3.99 20.89
N ASP A 599 27.12 -4.02 22.19
CA ASP A 599 27.00 -5.24 22.98
C ASP A 599 25.52 -5.69 23.03
N ALA A 600 25.29 -7.01 22.99
CA ALA A 600 23.98 -7.62 23.22
C ALA A 600 23.48 -7.27 24.64
N ALA A 601 22.66 -6.23 24.73
CA ALA A 601 22.27 -5.61 26.01
C ALA A 601 20.92 -4.88 25.96
N TYR A 602 20.24 -4.92 24.81
CA TYR A 602 19.04 -4.14 24.50
C TYR A 602 17.89 -5.09 24.17
N ASP A 603 16.67 -4.72 24.53
CA ASP A 603 15.50 -5.54 24.25
C ASP A 603 15.15 -5.49 22.75
N TYR A 604 15.53 -4.40 22.07
CA TYR A 604 15.35 -4.20 20.63
C TYR A 604 16.41 -3.21 20.09
N VAL A 605 16.86 -3.45 18.87
CA VAL A 605 17.75 -2.54 18.12
C VAL A 605 17.11 -2.23 16.77
N GLU A 606 17.00 -0.96 16.44
CA GLU A 606 16.54 -0.49 15.13
C GLU A 606 17.66 0.28 14.44
N ALA A 607 17.89 0.01 13.17
CA ALA A 607 18.97 0.60 12.40
C ALA A 607 18.43 1.45 11.25
N TYR A 608 18.91 2.68 11.16
CA TYR A 608 18.68 3.57 10.03
C TYR A 608 20.01 3.91 9.37
N VAL A 609 20.12 3.72 8.05
CA VAL A 609 21.39 3.85 7.32
C VAL A 609 21.32 4.99 6.31
N THR A 610 22.42 5.74 6.24
CA THR A 610 22.69 6.76 5.21
C THR A 610 24.06 6.47 4.61
N ASP A 611 24.44 7.13 3.51
CA ASP A 611 25.80 7.00 2.93
C ASP A 611 26.96 7.31 3.91
N GLN A 612 26.70 8.04 5.00
CA GLN A 612 27.73 8.56 5.90
C GLN A 612 27.69 7.94 7.29
N VAL A 613 26.49 7.73 7.84
CA VAL A 613 26.27 7.29 9.22
C VAL A 613 25.21 6.21 9.33
N LEU A 614 25.37 5.36 10.34
CA LEU A 614 24.37 4.46 10.88
C LEU A 614 23.80 5.08 12.16
N VAL A 615 22.49 5.18 12.24
CA VAL A 615 21.78 5.60 13.45
C VAL A 615 21.08 4.39 14.04
N LEU A 616 21.42 4.04 15.28
CA LEU A 616 20.82 2.93 16.00
C LEU A 616 19.90 3.44 17.10
N GLY A 617 18.61 3.13 16.99
CA GLY A 617 17.65 3.19 18.10
C GLY A 617 17.84 1.99 19.01
N LEU A 618 18.04 2.22 20.30
CA LEU A 618 18.37 1.19 21.29
C LEU A 618 17.34 1.23 22.41
N GLU A 619 16.53 0.17 22.53
CA GLU A 619 15.50 0.05 23.55
C GLU A 619 15.99 -0.80 24.74
N LYS A 620 15.79 -0.29 25.96
CA LYS A 620 16.04 -1.04 27.19
C LYS A 620 14.95 -0.76 28.23
N GLY A 621 13.97 -1.65 28.31
CA GLY A 621 12.80 -1.57 29.16
C GLY A 621 11.84 -0.47 28.70
N ILE A 622 11.92 0.70 29.33
CA ILE A 622 11.15 1.89 28.91
C ILE A 622 12.06 3.02 28.40
N VAL A 623 13.38 2.79 28.39
CA VAL A 623 14.38 3.79 28.07
C VAL A 623 14.81 3.63 26.62
N TYR A 624 14.67 4.71 25.84
CA TYR A 624 15.15 4.79 24.46
C TYR A 624 16.42 5.63 24.40
N SER A 625 17.44 5.09 23.73
CA SER A 625 18.66 5.83 23.43
C SER A 625 19.04 5.67 21.97
N THR A 626 19.67 6.70 21.41
CA THR A 626 20.15 6.70 20.04
C THR A 626 21.67 6.77 20.00
N LEU A 627 22.26 5.94 19.14
CA LEU A 627 23.68 5.89 18.83
C LEU A 627 23.90 6.29 17.37
N ILE A 628 24.89 7.13 17.10
CA ILE A 628 25.29 7.52 15.73
C ILE A 628 26.69 6.98 15.47
N TYR A 629 26.84 6.14 14.45
CA TYR A 629 28.10 5.52 14.03
C TYR A 629 28.54 6.05 12.67
N ASP A 630 29.77 6.58 12.60
CA ASP A 630 30.39 7.03 11.34
C ASP A 630 30.88 5.81 10.55
N MET A 631 30.27 5.52 9.41
CA MET A 631 30.62 4.35 8.61
C MET A 631 31.99 4.51 7.94
N LYS A 632 32.36 5.74 7.56
CA LYS A 632 33.64 6.05 6.91
C LYS A 632 34.81 5.99 7.88
N ARG A 633 34.65 6.57 9.08
CA ARG A 633 35.68 6.58 10.13
C ARG A 633 35.68 5.28 10.94
N LYS A 634 34.61 4.49 10.87
CA LYS A 634 34.38 3.27 11.64
C LYS A 634 34.40 3.52 13.14
N THR A 635 33.76 4.60 13.58
CA THR A 635 33.76 5.02 14.98
C THR A 635 32.40 5.51 15.39
N VAL A 636 31.99 5.21 16.62
CA VAL A 636 30.78 5.80 17.19
C VAL A 636 31.00 7.30 17.46
N ILE A 637 30.18 8.14 16.84
CA ILE A 637 30.20 9.60 16.99
C ILE A 637 29.51 9.99 18.30
N ASN A 638 28.35 9.39 18.59
CA ASN A 638 27.59 9.63 19.81
C ASN A 638 26.91 8.33 20.29
N ARG A 639 26.93 8.06 21.61
CA ARG A 639 26.45 6.78 22.19
C ARG A 639 25.20 6.91 23.06
N ASN A 640 24.81 8.12 23.47
CA ASN A 640 23.80 8.32 24.51
C ASN A 640 22.90 9.51 24.19
N LEU A 641 22.44 9.63 22.94
CA LEU A 641 21.41 10.60 22.64
C LEU A 641 20.10 10.10 23.28
N SER A 642 19.50 10.91 24.14
CA SER A 642 18.21 10.56 24.76
C SER A 642 17.10 10.72 23.72
N GLY A 643 16.31 9.67 23.54
CA GLY A 643 15.16 9.68 22.65
C GLY A 643 15.24 8.66 21.51
N TYR A 644 14.07 8.39 20.95
CA TYR A 644 13.85 7.47 19.85
C TYR A 644 13.98 8.22 18.50
N PRO A 645 14.71 7.68 17.52
CA PRO A 645 14.84 8.32 16.22
C PRO A 645 13.52 8.27 15.44
N MET A 646 13.01 9.43 15.00
CA MET A 646 11.75 9.55 14.27
C MET A 646 11.95 9.80 12.77
N ALA A 647 13.00 10.53 12.40
CA ALA A 647 13.28 10.90 11.01
C ALA A 647 14.78 11.18 10.81
N LEU A 648 15.25 10.98 9.58
CA LEU A 648 16.61 11.27 9.14
C LEU A 648 16.62 12.40 8.10
N GLY A 649 17.53 13.36 8.30
CA GLY A 649 17.95 14.31 7.27
C GLY A 649 19.35 14.01 6.77
N ASP A 650 19.82 14.77 5.79
CA ASP A 650 21.14 14.55 5.16
C ASP A 650 22.30 14.66 6.15
N HIS A 651 22.12 15.45 7.22
CA HIS A 651 23.16 15.73 8.22
C HIS A 651 22.66 15.70 9.67
N SER A 652 21.42 15.26 9.90
CA SER A 652 20.74 15.32 11.18
C SER A 652 19.79 14.15 11.39
N VAL A 653 19.46 13.90 12.66
CA VAL A 653 18.44 12.96 13.10
C VAL A 653 17.46 13.68 14.00
N VAL A 654 16.18 13.41 13.84
CA VAL A 654 15.11 13.89 14.70
C VAL A 654 14.87 12.84 15.79
N LEU A 655 14.93 13.24 17.06
CA LEU A 655 14.79 12.37 18.21
C LEU A 655 13.61 12.81 19.09
N GLU A 656 12.72 11.90 19.45
CA GLU A 656 11.69 12.15 20.45
C GLU A 656 12.09 11.59 21.80
N SER A 657 12.09 12.44 22.83
CA SER A 657 12.33 12.04 24.21
C SER A 657 11.10 11.43 24.88
N GLU A 658 11.27 10.69 25.98
CA GLU A 658 10.16 10.13 26.77
C GLU A 658 9.16 11.18 27.28
N ASP A 659 9.60 12.43 27.43
CA ASP A 659 8.78 13.55 27.91
C ASP A 659 8.01 14.25 26.75
N GLY A 660 8.16 13.79 25.51
CA GLY A 660 7.53 14.36 24.31
C GLY A 660 8.27 15.56 23.72
N GLU A 661 9.49 15.87 24.19
CA GLU A 661 10.34 16.85 23.50
C GLU A 661 10.97 16.23 22.25
N VAL A 662 10.85 16.92 21.13
CA VAL A 662 11.47 16.58 19.86
C VAL A 662 12.76 17.40 19.68
N ASN A 663 13.85 16.71 19.39
CA ASN A 663 15.19 17.28 19.24
C ASN A 663 15.72 16.96 17.84
N VAL A 664 16.06 17.99 17.06
CA VAL A 664 16.88 17.81 15.86
C VAL A 664 18.33 17.81 16.29
N VAL A 665 19.04 16.72 16.02
CA VAL A 665 20.45 16.53 16.41
C VAL A 665 21.27 16.32 15.16
N GLY A 666 22.27 17.17 14.93
CA GLY A 666 23.22 16.95 13.85
C GLY A 666 24.03 15.67 14.10
N PHE A 667 24.51 15.00 13.04
CA PHE A 667 25.31 13.77 13.20
C PHE A 667 26.59 13.96 14.02
N ASN A 668 27.06 15.21 14.18
CA ASN A 668 28.14 15.57 15.09
C ASN A 668 27.74 15.57 16.59
N GLY A 669 26.49 15.27 16.91
CA GLY A 669 25.92 15.22 18.26
C GLY A 669 25.44 16.56 18.82
N ASN A 670 25.53 17.67 18.07
CA ASN A 670 25.01 18.96 18.52
C ASN A 670 23.51 19.03 18.31
N VAL A 671 22.77 19.47 19.33
CA VAL A 671 21.35 19.78 19.18
C VAL A 671 21.21 21.04 18.33
N ILE A 672 20.58 20.88 17.17
CA ILE A 672 20.30 21.94 16.19
C ILE A 672 19.04 22.70 16.62
N TYR A 673 18.00 21.97 17.02
CA TYR A 673 16.70 22.54 17.36
C TYR A 673 16.00 21.70 18.44
N ARG A 674 15.16 22.35 19.26
CA ARG A 674 14.34 21.71 20.29
C ARG A 674 12.93 22.26 20.24
N THR A 675 11.95 21.37 20.29
CA THR A 675 10.54 21.74 20.34
C THR A 675 9.71 20.71 21.10
N THR A 676 8.49 21.09 21.47
CA THR A 676 7.44 20.20 21.99
C THR A 676 6.37 19.92 20.93
N ASP A 677 6.61 20.36 19.71
CA ASP A 677 5.67 20.33 18.60
C ASP A 677 5.60 18.95 17.97
N VAL A 678 4.42 18.62 17.43
CA VAL A 678 3.93 17.23 17.36
C VAL A 678 4.19 16.59 15.99
N PHE A 679 4.43 17.41 14.97
CA PHE A 679 4.62 16.94 13.60
C PHE A 679 6.04 17.22 13.16
N VAL A 680 6.75 16.23 12.61
CA VAL A 680 8.05 16.45 11.97
C VAL A 680 8.12 15.71 10.64
N GLU A 681 8.29 16.46 9.57
CA GLU A 681 8.73 15.92 8.29
C GLU A 681 10.13 16.45 7.95
N THR A 682 10.96 15.63 7.31
CA THR A 682 12.35 15.98 6.99
C THR A 682 12.60 15.87 5.48
N TYR A 683 13.20 16.91 4.91
CA TYR A 683 13.52 17.03 3.50
C TYR A 683 14.93 17.56 3.32
N GLY A 684 15.88 16.67 3.09
CA GLY A 684 17.31 16.98 3.09
C GLY A 684 17.76 17.58 4.41
N ASP A 685 18.12 18.86 4.40
CA ASP A 685 18.58 19.64 5.55
C ASP A 685 17.48 20.47 6.24
N TYR A 686 16.23 20.35 5.81
CA TYR A 686 15.10 21.12 6.33
C TYR A 686 14.12 20.22 7.07
N HIS A 687 13.61 20.71 8.19
CA HIS A 687 12.65 20.00 9.03
C HIS A 687 11.40 20.89 9.20
N GLN A 688 10.24 20.40 8.78
CA GLN A 688 8.97 21.09 8.98
C GLN A 688 8.35 20.65 10.30
N PHE A 689 7.84 21.61 11.06
CA PHE A 689 7.16 21.39 12.33
C PHE A 689 5.80 22.06 12.33
N MET A 690 4.88 21.53 13.14
CA MET A 690 3.57 22.12 13.38
C MET A 690 3.34 22.27 14.89
N ASP A 691 3.09 23.49 15.33
CA ASP A 691 2.83 23.78 16.74
C ASP A 691 1.41 23.39 17.19
N GLU A 692 1.12 23.55 18.48
CA GLU A 692 -0.20 23.26 19.09
C GLU A 692 -1.37 24.11 18.54
N HIS A 693 -1.09 25.10 17.69
CA HIS A 693 -2.06 26.00 17.06
C HIS A 693 -2.17 25.75 15.54
N ASP A 694 -1.69 24.62 15.05
CA ASP A 694 -1.63 24.25 13.63
C ASP A 694 -0.77 25.24 12.80
N VAL A 695 0.21 25.92 13.43
CA VAL A 695 1.14 26.82 12.75
C VAL A 695 2.36 26.04 12.31
N TYR A 696 2.56 25.98 11.00
CA TYR A 696 3.74 25.37 10.40
C TYR A 696 4.94 26.31 10.45
N TYR A 697 6.11 25.75 10.72
CA TYR A 697 7.40 26.43 10.60
C TYR A 697 8.49 25.47 10.13
N ILE A 698 9.50 26.01 9.45
CA ILE A 698 10.58 25.20 8.85
C ILE A 698 11.89 25.58 9.49
N VAL A 699 12.68 24.58 9.89
CA VAL A 699 13.98 24.77 10.51
C VAL A 699 15.06 24.20 9.60
N ASP A 700 16.08 25.00 9.29
CA ASP A 700 17.24 24.51 8.53
C ASP A 700 18.24 23.74 9.43
N LYS A 701 19.25 23.13 8.79
CA LYS A 701 20.39 22.48 9.45
C LYS A 701 21.18 23.35 10.44
N ALA A 702 21.03 24.69 10.41
CA ALA A 702 21.66 25.60 11.35
C ALA A 702 20.75 25.94 12.55
N GLY A 703 19.54 25.38 12.60
CA GLY A 703 18.56 25.64 13.64
C GLY A 703 17.83 26.96 13.44
N LYS A 704 17.95 27.58 12.26
CA LYS A 704 17.24 28.81 11.94
C LYS A 704 15.84 28.46 11.48
N THR A 705 14.85 29.04 12.15
CA THR A 705 13.44 28.95 11.76
C THR A 705 13.14 29.93 10.63
N TYR A 706 12.41 29.45 9.63
CA TYR A 706 11.92 30.15 8.46
C TYR A 706 10.41 29.98 8.42
N LEU A 707 9.72 31.06 8.04
CA LEU A 707 8.28 31.13 7.77
C LEU A 707 7.39 30.61 8.93
N GLU A 708 6.73 31.53 9.65
CA GLU A 708 5.61 31.17 10.54
C GLU A 708 4.31 31.21 9.70
N ASN A 709 3.58 30.10 9.57
CA ASN A 709 2.44 29.96 8.66
C ASN A 709 1.16 30.68 9.10
N ASN A 710 1.23 31.96 9.44
CA ASN A 710 0.05 32.82 9.63
C ASN A 710 -0.43 33.50 8.33
N THR A 711 0.07 33.09 7.16
CA THR A 711 -0.14 33.82 5.89
C THR A 711 -0.76 32.97 4.77
N PHE A 712 -0.61 31.65 4.78
CA PHE A 712 -1.06 30.76 3.69
C PHE A 712 -1.98 29.67 4.23
N ASP A 713 -2.83 29.10 3.36
CA ASP A 713 -3.74 28.02 3.75
C ASP A 713 -2.95 26.73 4.01
N ASP A 714 -1.93 26.46 3.17
CA ASP A 714 -0.97 25.36 3.35
C ASP A 714 0.41 25.75 2.83
N LEU A 715 1.43 25.07 3.36
CA LEU A 715 2.83 25.25 3.00
C LEU A 715 3.45 23.90 2.67
N TYR A 716 3.88 23.77 1.43
CA TYR A 716 4.48 22.56 0.89
C TYR A 716 6.00 22.72 0.82
N LEU A 717 6.64 21.61 0.53
CA LEU A 717 8.08 21.39 0.60
C LEU A 717 8.92 22.43 -0.15
N PRO A 718 10.19 22.62 0.25
CA PRO A 718 11.12 23.39 -0.53
C PRO A 718 11.26 22.81 -1.94
N VAL A 719 11.16 23.69 -2.94
CA VAL A 719 11.45 23.36 -4.35
C VAL A 719 12.94 23.53 -4.67
N ASP A 720 13.66 24.31 -3.86
CA ASP A 720 15.12 24.39 -3.85
C ASP A 720 15.62 24.85 -2.47
N SER A 721 16.90 25.21 -2.35
CA SER A 721 17.50 25.68 -1.09
C SER A 721 16.91 26.98 -0.53
N ASP A 722 16.14 27.73 -1.32
CA ASP A 722 15.69 29.09 -1.00
C ASP A 722 14.18 29.32 -1.19
N HIS A 723 13.45 28.38 -1.80
CA HIS A 723 12.05 28.55 -2.19
C HIS A 723 11.18 27.34 -1.87
N MET A 724 9.88 27.58 -1.71
CA MET A 724 8.87 26.58 -1.35
C MET A 724 7.57 26.85 -2.08
N ILE A 725 6.71 25.83 -2.16
CA ILE A 725 5.36 25.96 -2.69
C ILE A 725 4.40 26.31 -1.53
N PHE A 726 3.48 27.24 -1.77
CA PHE A 726 2.38 27.51 -0.85
C PHE A 726 1.05 27.40 -1.58
N MET A 727 -0.02 27.17 -0.83
CA MET A 727 -1.38 27.21 -1.33
C MET A 727 -2.18 28.33 -0.67
N GLU A 728 -2.96 29.03 -1.48
CA GLU A 728 -3.91 30.05 -1.05
C GLU A 728 -5.14 29.98 -1.97
N ALA A 729 -6.32 29.77 -1.39
CA ALA A 729 -7.59 29.63 -2.10
C ALA A 729 -7.57 28.59 -3.24
N ASP A 730 -7.12 27.37 -2.93
CA ASP A 730 -7.00 26.23 -3.84
C ASP A 730 -6.10 26.48 -5.07
N LYS A 731 -5.16 27.43 -4.94
CA LYS A 731 -4.17 27.76 -5.96
C LYS A 731 -2.77 27.73 -5.37
N PHE A 732 -1.83 27.24 -6.17
CA PHE A 732 -0.43 27.11 -5.81
C PHE A 732 0.39 28.31 -6.27
N GLY A 733 1.28 28.75 -5.38
CA GLY A 733 2.25 29.80 -5.59
C GLY A 733 3.61 29.40 -5.04
N ILE A 734 4.60 30.30 -5.16
CA ILE A 734 5.98 30.06 -4.75
C ILE A 734 6.42 31.18 -3.82
N VAL A 735 6.98 30.82 -2.67
CA VAL A 735 7.44 31.73 -1.64
C VAL A 735 8.90 31.44 -1.33
N ALA A 736 9.73 32.47 -1.17
CA ALA A 736 11.08 32.29 -0.65
C ALA A 736 11.04 31.99 0.85
N LEU A 737 12.09 31.34 1.37
CA LEU A 737 12.24 31.04 2.80
C LEU A 737 12.17 32.29 3.70
N ASP A 738 12.44 33.49 3.17
CA ASP A 738 12.29 34.75 3.89
C ASP A 738 10.84 35.30 3.93
N GLY A 739 9.88 34.56 3.36
CA GLY A 739 8.47 34.92 3.25
C GLY A 739 8.12 35.78 2.04
N THR A 740 9.09 36.12 1.19
CA THR A 740 8.81 36.88 -0.03
C THR A 740 8.11 36.00 -1.06
N VAL A 741 6.84 36.29 -1.36
CA VAL A 741 6.11 35.66 -2.47
C VAL A 741 6.83 35.96 -3.78
N LYS A 742 7.40 34.93 -4.41
CA LYS A 742 8.06 35.00 -5.73
C LYS A 742 7.04 34.87 -6.84
N THR A 743 6.13 33.91 -6.69
CA THR A 743 5.03 33.66 -7.60
C THR A 743 3.75 33.61 -6.80
N LYS A 744 2.74 34.37 -7.20
CA LYS A 744 1.44 34.36 -6.52
C LYS A 744 0.74 33.01 -6.71
N ALA A 745 -0.19 32.69 -5.80
CA ALA A 745 -1.10 31.58 -5.93
C ALA A 745 -2.00 31.77 -7.16
N LEU A 746 -1.64 31.14 -8.29
CA LEU A 746 -2.31 31.32 -9.58
C LEU A 746 -2.68 29.98 -10.23
N TYR A 747 -1.96 28.91 -9.91
CA TYR A 747 -2.03 27.67 -10.68
C TYR A 747 -2.83 26.62 -9.92
N SER A 748 -3.64 25.82 -10.63
CA SER A 748 -4.30 24.66 -10.01
C SER A 748 -3.32 23.54 -9.69
N GLN A 749 -2.18 23.46 -10.38
CA GLN A 749 -1.09 22.53 -10.03
C GLN A 749 0.28 23.12 -10.40
N VAL A 750 1.31 22.71 -9.68
CA VAL A 750 2.72 23.11 -9.89
C VAL A 750 3.60 21.86 -9.65
N SER A 751 4.58 21.60 -10.52
CA SER A 751 5.55 20.52 -10.34
C SER A 751 6.69 20.91 -9.39
N TYR A 752 7.52 19.94 -8.99
CA TYR A 752 8.84 20.22 -8.42
C TYR A 752 9.72 21.01 -9.40
N LEU A 753 10.64 21.79 -8.86
CA LEU A 753 11.64 22.53 -9.63
C LEU A 753 12.70 21.56 -10.16
N ASN A 754 12.76 21.43 -11.48
CA ASN A 754 13.79 20.66 -12.16
C ASN A 754 14.55 21.57 -13.12
N ASP A 755 15.88 21.57 -13.05
CA ASP A 755 16.75 22.42 -13.87
C ASP A 755 16.40 23.92 -13.85
N GLY A 756 15.84 24.41 -12.73
CA GLY A 756 15.44 25.81 -12.55
C GLY A 756 14.08 26.16 -13.19
N VAL A 757 13.29 25.16 -13.56
CA VAL A 757 11.97 25.30 -14.22
C VAL A 757 10.92 24.45 -13.51
N MET A 758 9.68 24.95 -13.44
CA MET A 758 8.50 24.19 -12.99
C MET A 758 7.46 24.13 -14.09
N ALA A 759 6.83 22.97 -14.24
CA ALA A 759 5.57 22.81 -14.97
C ALA A 759 4.42 23.35 -14.12
N VAL A 760 3.48 24.02 -14.78
CA VAL A 760 2.27 24.57 -14.15
C VAL A 760 1.05 24.24 -14.98
N LEU A 761 -0.06 24.01 -14.29
CA LEU A 761 -1.37 23.77 -14.89
C LEU A 761 -2.37 24.77 -14.33
N ASP A 762 -3.10 25.45 -15.20
CA ASP A 762 -4.26 26.26 -14.83
C ASP A 762 -5.34 26.18 -15.90
N ASN A 763 -6.59 25.95 -15.49
CA ASN A 763 -7.75 25.84 -16.38
C ASN A 763 -7.55 24.85 -17.55
N GLY A 764 -6.90 23.71 -17.29
CA GLY A 764 -6.62 22.68 -18.29
C GLY A 764 -5.51 23.04 -19.28
N GLN A 765 -4.79 24.15 -19.08
CA GLN A 765 -3.70 24.59 -19.94
C GLN A 765 -2.36 24.45 -19.23
N PHE A 766 -1.38 23.86 -19.92
CA PHE A 766 -0.04 23.66 -19.37
C PHE A 766 0.92 24.79 -19.76
N GLY A 767 1.88 25.09 -18.88
CA GLY A 767 3.01 25.97 -19.16
C GLY A 767 4.24 25.64 -18.31
N TYR A 768 5.35 26.33 -18.60
CA TYR A 768 6.56 26.31 -17.78
C TYR A 768 6.87 27.69 -17.25
N ILE A 769 7.28 27.77 -15.98
CA ILE A 769 7.72 28.99 -15.33
C ILE A 769 9.06 28.81 -14.61
N HIS A 770 9.78 29.91 -14.44
CA HIS A 770 10.79 30.01 -13.39
C HIS A 770 10.14 30.26 -12.01
N VAL A 771 10.94 30.16 -10.96
CA VAL A 771 10.55 30.43 -9.56
C VAL A 771 9.92 31.82 -9.37
N ASP A 772 10.35 32.81 -10.15
CA ASP A 772 9.81 34.17 -10.12
C ASP A 772 8.51 34.36 -10.92
N GLY A 773 7.97 33.27 -11.49
CA GLY A 773 6.72 33.26 -12.23
C GLY A 773 6.87 33.71 -13.67
N GLN A 774 8.09 33.96 -14.15
CA GLN A 774 8.33 34.26 -15.55
C GLN A 774 8.07 33.01 -16.41
N TYR A 775 7.16 33.13 -17.37
CA TYR A 775 6.90 32.08 -18.34
C TYR A 775 8.10 31.83 -19.25
N ILE A 776 8.42 30.54 -19.37
CA ILE A 776 9.32 29.94 -20.35
C ILE A 776 8.48 29.43 -21.52
N VAL A 777 7.38 28.73 -21.22
CA VAL A 777 6.33 28.32 -22.15
C VAL A 777 4.99 28.78 -21.58
N LYS A 778 4.21 29.53 -22.35
CA LYS A 778 2.94 30.08 -21.85
C LYS A 778 1.86 28.99 -21.75
N LEU A 779 0.92 29.20 -20.83
CA LEU A 779 -0.29 28.38 -20.74
C LEU A 779 -0.98 28.25 -22.12
N GLY A 780 -1.15 27.01 -22.57
CA GLY A 780 -1.85 26.67 -23.82
C GLY A 780 -1.04 26.96 -25.10
N GLU A 781 0.26 27.22 -25.00
CA GLU A 781 1.14 27.29 -26.17
C GLU A 781 1.35 25.90 -26.82
N TYR A 782 1.38 24.88 -25.96
CA TYR A 782 1.43 23.45 -26.28
C TYR A 782 0.32 22.73 -25.51
N ASP A 783 -0.09 21.57 -26.02
CA ASP A 783 -1.19 20.79 -25.47
C ASP A 783 -0.73 19.91 -24.31
N TYR A 784 0.52 19.39 -24.38
CA TYR A 784 1.16 18.63 -23.29
C TYR A 784 2.59 19.06 -23.05
N LEU A 785 3.09 18.77 -21.85
CA LEU A 785 4.47 18.95 -21.46
C LEU A 785 4.89 17.98 -20.35
N TYR A 786 6.18 17.68 -20.29
CA TYR A 786 6.78 16.82 -19.25
C TYR A 786 7.65 17.63 -18.31
N ASN A 787 8.09 17.08 -17.17
CA ASN A 787 9.04 17.81 -16.34
C ASN A 787 10.37 18.03 -17.07
N PHE A 788 11.01 19.16 -16.77
CA PHE A 788 12.38 19.39 -17.23
C PHE A 788 13.27 18.27 -16.70
N THR A 789 14.02 17.68 -17.61
CA THR A 789 14.98 16.65 -17.30
C THR A 789 16.21 16.95 -18.10
N ASP A 790 17.37 16.87 -17.45
CA ASP A 790 18.64 16.96 -18.16
C ASP A 790 18.84 18.32 -18.90
N GLY A 791 18.19 19.37 -18.40
CA GLY A 791 18.21 20.73 -18.94
C GLY A 791 17.22 21.00 -20.07
N LEU A 792 16.34 20.05 -20.41
CA LEU A 792 15.38 20.15 -21.51
C LEU A 792 13.96 19.77 -21.06
N GLY A 793 12.95 20.46 -21.59
CA GLY A 793 11.54 20.12 -21.41
C GLY A 793 10.94 19.59 -22.71
N LEU A 794 10.27 18.43 -22.66
CA LEU A 794 9.50 17.90 -23.78
C LEU A 794 8.13 18.60 -23.83
N VAL A 795 7.80 19.21 -24.97
CA VAL A 795 6.51 19.85 -25.25
C VAL A 795 5.88 19.20 -26.47
N ILE A 796 4.56 19.04 -26.43
CA ILE A 796 3.81 18.31 -27.46
C ILE A 796 2.65 19.17 -27.94
N LYS A 797 2.50 19.24 -29.26
CA LYS A 797 1.34 19.85 -29.89
C LYS A 797 0.53 18.81 -30.64
N VAL A 798 -0.79 18.84 -30.51
CA VAL A 798 -1.70 17.97 -31.23
C VAL A 798 -2.10 18.66 -32.54
N ASN A 799 -1.88 18.00 -33.67
CA ASN A 799 -2.31 18.52 -34.97
C ASN A 799 -3.76 18.05 -35.27
N ASP A 800 -4.55 18.95 -35.88
CA ASP A 800 -5.98 18.76 -36.25
C ASP A 800 -6.22 17.63 -37.28
#